data_AF-A0AAW1SNF2-F1
#
_entry.id   AF-A0AAW1SNF2-F1
#
_cell.length_a   1.000
_cell.length_b   1.000
_cell.length_c   1.000
_cell.angle_alpha   90.00
_cell.angle_beta   90.00
_cell.angle_gamma   90.00
#
_symmetry.space_group_name_H-M   'P 1'
#
loop_
_entity.id
_entity.type
_entity.pdbx_description
1 polymer ?
#
loop_
_entity_poly.entity_id
_entity_poly.type
_entity_poly.pdbx_seq_one_letter_code
_entity_poly.pdbx_strand_id
1 'polypeptide(L)'
;MANARPAGSAKQGPARKRRKLSGRVDIEDVTGFAFSEPDAEQIRRDLLQWYDANHRVLPWRRNPHSRRQALDPPFECSAASSDLLDDEFIYRVWISETMSQQTQLSRVIEYFQRWVQKWPTVQALSKASLDEVNEAWAGLGYYRRARFLLEGAQAIAAGPGGTMPRTAQDWLKIPGVGAYTSRSVASIGCQEAVAAVDANVVRVLARLRRCSLPGIGPGATTYQNLATKLLDPQRPGDFNQAMMELGACICTSQRACCSECPLQTSCAAFSSVKEHQAAAADDAASSPEPSVLHYPAKAKKAQRREETWAVCLVERFEISNVSQLLMSKRPATGLLAGLWEFPATILPDGTSKADRAAATASCLRSCLERLGCPEEILSRARRNHLGTVTHVFSHINMTLLVDHVLIQADQAAIKTTRGSESPNEEVLERLKRAEAEAAQLRKEIAAARERRSEAGEVEAQESLEETKQTISRITSGDLKREGFGSSSDNWMSETNFDFFTRGGPTERGLSVATPEDQSVVRRRLLIGIGAAVALAGLSQVPTDSLRRQPTKPLFQYLAPLLRIRGLLAEADSIVNEGQWEQLNTLLDRVQNQPNFLKANLRDAMAGLETREQRQQAEALSQSIREYVDQIDSNKYYEAMGKPGQRGGEREAQLVRFSSNSLKAAQDKLKAFIKLFPRDVVAAAQQQLDQVYS
;
A
#
# COMPACT_ATOMS: atom_id res chain seq x y z
N MET A 1 48.91 -26.32 61.80
CA MET A 1 50.28 -26.31 61.26
C MET A 1 50.20 -25.72 59.85
N ALA A 2 50.67 -24.48 59.71
CA ALA A 2 51.79 -24.08 58.83
C ALA A 2 51.40 -24.10 57.33
N ASN A 3 51.51 -23.03 56.53
CA ASN A 3 52.41 -21.88 56.55
C ASN A 3 51.80 -20.70 55.77
N ALA A 4 52.07 -19.49 56.25
CA ALA A 4 51.92 -18.24 55.51
C ALA A 4 53.25 -17.87 54.84
N ARG A 5 53.22 -17.26 53.64
CA ARG A 5 54.14 -16.18 53.15
C ARG A 5 53.84 -15.76 51.68
N PRO A 6 54.32 -14.60 51.18
CA PRO A 6 53.45 -13.48 50.83
C PRO A 6 53.64 -12.91 49.40
N ALA A 7 52.96 -11.77 49.18
CA ALA A 7 52.84 -10.90 48.02
C ALA A 7 54.08 -10.69 47.12
N GLY A 8 53.83 -10.73 45.80
CA GLY A 8 54.68 -10.21 44.74
C GLY A 8 53.94 -9.17 43.90
N SER A 9 54.62 -8.07 43.59
CA SER A 9 54.16 -6.85 42.95
C SER A 9 53.92 -6.99 41.43
N ALA A 10 52.75 -6.55 40.96
CA ALA A 10 52.45 -6.41 39.53
C ALA A 10 52.49 -4.94 39.10
N LYS A 11 53.37 -4.63 38.15
CA LYS A 11 53.58 -3.32 37.53
C LYS A 11 52.30 -2.86 36.78
N GLN A 12 51.94 -1.59 37.00
CA GLN A 12 50.88 -0.88 36.30
C GLN A 12 51.26 -0.62 34.83
N GLY A 13 50.44 -1.11 33.89
CA GLY A 13 50.41 -0.66 32.48
C GLY A 13 49.38 0.46 32.29
N PRO A 14 49.55 1.36 31.30
CA PRO A 14 48.74 2.57 31.20
C PRO A 14 47.30 2.26 30.79
N ALA A 15 46.36 2.83 31.55
CA ALA A 15 44.93 2.71 31.32
C ALA A 15 44.52 3.38 29.98
N ARG A 16 44.05 2.58 29.02
CA ARG A 16 43.34 3.07 27.82
C ARG A 16 42.03 3.74 28.26
N LYS A 17 42.04 5.08 28.35
CA LYS A 17 40.84 5.90 28.49
C LYS A 17 39.89 5.62 27.32
N ARG A 18 38.72 5.02 27.62
CA ARG A 18 37.58 4.93 26.70
C ARG A 18 37.15 6.35 26.33
N ARG A 19 37.38 6.74 25.07
CA ARG A 19 36.87 7.99 24.50
C ARG A 19 35.35 7.86 24.41
N LYS A 20 34.61 8.55 25.30
CA LYS A 20 33.17 8.76 25.14
C LYS A 20 32.96 9.50 23.82
N LEU A 21 32.30 8.86 22.87
CA LEU A 21 31.76 9.50 21.66
C LEU A 21 30.56 10.35 22.08
N SER A 22 30.81 11.51 22.68
CA SER A 22 29.86 12.62 22.74
C SER A 22 30.17 13.55 21.57
N GLY A 23 29.80 13.14 20.36
CA GLY A 23 29.87 14.02 19.19
C GLY A 23 28.70 14.99 19.24
N ARG A 24 28.93 16.19 19.78
CA ARG A 24 28.27 17.38 19.22
C ARG A 24 28.69 17.44 17.75
N VAL A 25 27.73 17.44 16.84
CA VAL A 25 27.99 17.82 15.45
C VAL A 25 28.18 19.33 15.51
N ASP A 26 29.43 19.78 15.43
CA ASP A 26 29.73 21.20 15.32
C ASP A 26 29.10 21.71 14.02
N ILE A 27 28.33 22.79 14.14
CA ILE A 27 27.47 23.36 13.09
C ILE A 27 28.30 24.00 11.94
N GLU A 28 29.63 24.02 12.06
CA GLU A 28 30.55 24.64 11.11
C GLU A 28 30.79 23.83 9.82
N ASP A 29 30.41 22.55 9.75
CA ASP A 29 30.56 21.70 8.55
C ASP A 29 29.52 21.93 7.43
N VAL A 30 28.57 22.87 7.58
CA VAL A 30 27.47 23.07 6.63
C VAL A 30 27.89 23.90 5.38
N THR A 31 29.05 24.55 5.40
CA THR A 31 29.53 25.39 4.28
C THR A 31 30.04 24.58 3.09
N GLY A 32 30.50 23.34 3.30
CA GLY A 32 31.06 22.47 2.25
C GLY A 32 30.05 21.79 1.32
N PHE A 33 28.75 21.89 1.60
CA PHE A 33 27.69 21.21 0.82
C PHE A 33 26.93 22.13 -0.14
N ALA A 34 27.24 23.42 -0.17
CA ALA A 34 26.51 24.39 -0.97
C ALA A 34 26.71 24.19 -2.48
N PHE A 35 25.72 24.62 -3.26
CA PHE A 35 25.84 24.77 -4.71
C PHE A 35 26.35 26.19 -5.00
N SER A 36 27.37 26.32 -5.84
CA SER A 36 27.63 27.61 -6.51
C SER A 36 26.48 27.88 -7.50
N GLU A 37 26.18 29.14 -7.82
CA GLU A 37 25.13 29.45 -8.79
C GLU A 37 25.39 28.83 -10.18
N PRO A 38 26.61 28.87 -10.75
CA PRO A 38 26.88 28.19 -12.02
C PRO A 38 26.63 26.68 -11.97
N ASP A 39 27.00 26.01 -10.86
CA ASP A 39 26.71 24.59 -10.66
C ASP A 39 25.21 24.34 -10.56
N ALA A 40 24.48 25.18 -9.82
CA ALA A 40 23.04 25.04 -9.63
C ALA A 40 22.30 25.21 -10.96
N GLU A 41 22.67 26.21 -11.76
CA GLU A 41 22.11 26.43 -13.09
C GLU A 41 22.37 25.26 -14.03
N GLN A 42 23.59 24.71 -14.05
CA GLN A 42 23.92 23.54 -14.87
C GLN A 42 23.07 22.33 -14.46
N ILE A 43 22.96 22.06 -13.15
CA ILE A 43 22.15 20.95 -12.63
C ILE A 43 20.67 21.14 -12.97
N ARG A 44 20.12 22.36 -12.84
CA ARG A 44 18.74 22.67 -13.24
C ARG A 44 18.51 22.34 -14.70
N ARG A 45 19.38 22.81 -15.60
CA ARG A 45 19.29 22.55 -17.04
C ARG A 45 19.35 21.07 -17.37
N ASP A 46 20.40 20.37 -16.92
CA ASP A 46 20.63 18.95 -17.24
C ASP A 46 19.50 18.07 -16.71
N LEU A 47 19.05 18.34 -15.49
CA LEU A 47 17.97 17.58 -14.87
C LEU A 47 16.64 17.79 -15.58
N LEU A 48 16.26 19.03 -15.90
CA LEU A 48 15.01 19.34 -16.57
C LEU A 48 15.01 18.84 -18.03
N GLN A 49 16.14 18.96 -18.74
CA GLN A 49 16.28 18.42 -20.10
C GLN A 49 16.12 16.90 -20.10
N TRP A 50 16.75 16.21 -19.15
CA TRP A 50 16.57 14.77 -18.98
C TRP A 50 15.13 14.42 -18.64
N TYR A 51 14.51 15.14 -17.69
CA TYR A 51 13.14 14.87 -17.28
C TYR A 51 12.15 15.04 -18.44
N ASP A 52 12.28 16.11 -19.23
CA ASP A 52 11.44 16.35 -20.40
C ASP A 52 11.52 15.19 -21.40
N ALA A 53 12.67 14.53 -21.54
CA ALA A 53 12.87 13.42 -22.46
C ALA A 53 12.56 12.03 -21.89
N ASN A 54 12.60 11.85 -20.56
CA ASN A 54 12.63 10.50 -19.94
C ASN A 54 11.58 10.28 -18.83
N HIS A 55 10.78 11.28 -18.46
CA HIS A 55 9.78 11.10 -17.42
C HIS A 55 8.76 10.03 -17.79
N ARG A 56 8.38 9.19 -16.83
CA ARG A 56 7.30 8.21 -17.04
C ARG A 56 5.96 8.91 -17.18
N VAL A 57 5.14 8.42 -18.10
CA VAL A 57 3.74 8.80 -18.25
C VAL A 57 2.95 8.19 -17.09
N LEU A 58 2.38 9.04 -16.23
CA LEU A 58 1.58 8.61 -15.08
C LEU A 58 0.22 9.32 -15.08
N PRO A 59 -0.87 8.67 -14.62
CA PRO A 59 -2.22 9.21 -14.74
C PRO A 59 -2.42 10.60 -14.13
N TRP A 60 -1.67 10.93 -13.08
CA TRP A 60 -1.75 12.22 -12.36
C TRP A 60 -0.74 13.27 -12.83
N ARG A 61 0.14 12.95 -13.78
CA ARG A 61 1.12 13.90 -14.32
C ARG A 61 0.56 14.62 -15.54
N ARG A 62 0.87 15.91 -15.67
CA ARG A 62 0.77 16.61 -16.96
C ARG A 62 1.96 16.20 -17.83
N ASN A 63 1.70 15.77 -19.05
CA ASN A 63 2.78 15.49 -20.00
C ASN A 63 3.43 16.84 -20.43
N PRO A 64 4.75 17.04 -20.26
CA PRO A 64 5.47 18.21 -20.75
C PRO A 64 5.35 18.38 -22.28
N HIS A 65 5.21 17.30 -23.04
CA HIS A 65 5.03 17.36 -24.50
C HIS A 65 3.67 17.96 -24.90
N SER A 66 2.62 17.78 -24.09
CA SER A 66 1.35 18.49 -24.26
C SER A 66 1.42 20.00 -23.96
N ARG A 67 2.54 20.52 -23.41
CA ARG A 67 2.77 21.99 -23.35
C ARG A 67 3.37 22.56 -24.65
N ARG A 68 4.03 21.74 -25.47
CA ARG A 68 4.61 22.17 -26.76
C ARG A 68 3.68 21.89 -27.95
N GLN A 69 2.78 20.92 -27.82
CA GLN A 69 1.75 20.62 -28.80
C GLN A 69 0.39 20.79 -28.12
N ALA A 70 -0.16 22.00 -28.23
CA ALA A 70 -1.61 22.16 -28.18
C ALA A 70 -2.19 21.53 -29.45
N LEU A 71 -2.27 20.19 -29.51
CA LEU A 71 -2.98 19.38 -30.51
C LEU A 71 -3.15 17.95 -29.95
N ASP A 72 -4.27 17.78 -29.23
CA ASP A 72 -5.09 16.59 -28.93
C ASP A 72 -4.71 15.48 -27.89
N PRO A 73 -5.72 14.97 -27.11
CA PRO A 73 -5.58 13.99 -26.01
C PRO A 73 -6.09 12.57 -26.37
N PRO A 74 -5.97 11.59 -25.45
CA PRO A 74 -6.95 10.52 -25.33
C PRO A 74 -7.55 10.51 -23.92
N PHE A 75 -8.43 11.46 -23.65
CA PHE A 75 -9.55 11.40 -22.70
C PHE A 75 -10.31 12.70 -22.94
N GLU A 76 -11.60 12.61 -23.27
CA GLU A 76 -12.45 13.76 -23.56
C GLU A 76 -12.43 14.74 -22.39
N CYS A 77 -11.62 15.79 -22.54
CA CYS A 77 -11.64 16.98 -21.72
C CYS A 77 -12.28 18.04 -22.62
N SER A 78 -13.49 18.47 -22.28
CA SER A 78 -14.21 19.50 -23.04
C SER A 78 -13.32 20.74 -23.17
N ALA A 79 -12.95 21.05 -24.41
CA ALA A 79 -12.04 22.12 -24.76
C ALA A 79 -12.65 23.50 -24.44
N ALA A 80 -12.42 23.99 -23.22
CA ALA A 80 -12.70 25.38 -22.83
C ALA A 80 -11.98 25.81 -21.52
N SER A 81 -10.68 25.53 -21.32
CA SER A 81 -9.94 26.14 -20.20
C SER A 81 -8.41 26.01 -20.33
N SER A 82 -7.77 26.76 -21.23
CA SER A 82 -6.31 26.74 -21.38
C SER A 82 -5.52 27.48 -20.30
N ASP A 83 -6.13 28.24 -19.36
CA ASP A 83 -5.35 29.18 -18.52
C ASP A 83 -5.71 29.23 -17.03
N LEU A 84 -6.32 28.17 -16.48
CA LEU A 84 -6.48 28.02 -15.02
C LEU A 84 -5.81 26.72 -14.55
N LEU A 85 -5.01 26.83 -13.49
CA LEU A 85 -4.56 25.68 -12.70
C LEU A 85 -5.81 25.03 -12.11
N ASP A 86 -6.37 24.09 -12.85
CA ASP A 86 -7.65 23.46 -12.54
C ASP A 86 -7.60 22.82 -11.14
N ASP A 87 -8.62 23.10 -10.33
CA ASP A 87 -8.82 22.47 -9.03
C ASP A 87 -8.84 20.95 -9.15
N GLU A 88 -9.32 20.43 -10.30
CA GLU A 88 -9.25 19.01 -10.61
C GLU A 88 -7.81 18.51 -10.68
N PHE A 89 -6.91 19.23 -11.34
CA PHE A 89 -5.52 18.84 -11.44
C PHE A 89 -4.84 18.84 -10.06
N ILE A 90 -5.08 19.87 -9.26
CA ILE A 90 -4.52 19.96 -7.91
C ILE A 90 -5.06 18.83 -7.03
N TYR A 91 -6.36 18.51 -7.16
CA TYR A 91 -6.98 17.40 -6.47
C TYR A 91 -6.30 16.08 -6.85
N ARG A 92 -6.12 15.82 -8.15
CA ARG A 92 -5.43 14.63 -8.67
C ARG A 92 -4.00 14.51 -8.14
N VAL A 93 -3.24 15.61 -8.12
CA VAL A 93 -1.89 15.64 -7.52
C VAL A 93 -1.96 15.28 -6.04
N TRP A 94 -2.84 15.91 -5.25
CA TRP A 94 -2.98 15.63 -3.82
C TRP A 94 -3.34 14.17 -3.52
N ILE A 95 -4.27 13.58 -4.28
CA ILE A 95 -4.63 12.16 -4.15
C ILE A 95 -3.41 11.28 -4.47
N SER A 96 -2.71 11.52 -5.58
CA SER A 96 -1.55 10.72 -5.98
C SER A 96 -0.39 10.79 -4.98
N GLU A 97 -0.13 11.97 -4.42
CA GLU A 97 0.93 12.20 -3.43
C GLU A 97 0.61 11.47 -2.14
N THR A 98 -0.66 11.51 -1.72
CA THR A 98 -1.11 10.80 -0.51
C THR A 98 -1.05 9.28 -0.69
N MET A 99 -1.49 8.77 -1.84
CA MET A 99 -1.42 7.34 -2.15
C MET A 99 0.02 6.83 -2.25
N SER A 100 0.93 7.61 -2.84
CA SER A 100 2.33 7.22 -3.06
C SER A 100 3.17 7.14 -1.78
N GLN A 101 2.69 7.66 -0.66
CA GLN A 101 3.37 7.52 0.63
C GLN A 101 3.57 6.03 0.99
N GLN A 102 4.82 5.58 1.03
CA GLN A 102 5.20 4.20 1.37
C GLN A 102 4.47 3.11 0.56
N THR A 103 4.03 3.44 -0.65
CA THR A 103 3.30 2.52 -1.54
C THR A 103 3.99 2.45 -2.89
N GLN A 104 4.09 1.26 -3.48
CA GLN A 104 4.72 1.09 -4.79
C GLN A 104 3.87 1.72 -5.89
N LEU A 105 4.53 2.41 -6.82
CA LEU A 105 3.91 3.19 -7.89
C LEU A 105 2.92 2.38 -8.74
N SER A 106 3.27 1.14 -9.11
CA SER A 106 2.40 0.25 -9.90
C SER A 106 1.06 0.01 -9.22
N ARG A 107 1.04 -0.16 -7.89
CA ARG A 107 -0.18 -0.31 -7.12
C ARG A 107 -0.94 1.01 -7.01
N VAL A 108 -0.23 2.14 -6.90
CA VAL A 108 -0.87 3.47 -6.85
C VAL A 108 -1.67 3.74 -8.11
N ILE A 109 -1.17 3.39 -9.29
CA ILE A 109 -1.84 3.60 -10.59
C ILE A 109 -3.25 2.99 -10.60
N GLU A 110 -3.36 1.71 -10.24
CA GLU A 110 -4.64 0.98 -10.23
C GLU A 110 -5.67 1.56 -9.26
N TYR A 111 -5.22 2.03 -8.09
CA TYR A 111 -6.10 2.62 -7.07
C TYR A 111 -6.48 4.05 -7.41
N PHE A 112 -5.52 4.83 -7.93
CA PHE A 112 -5.73 6.21 -8.33
C PHE A 112 -6.81 6.29 -9.41
N GLN A 113 -6.74 5.46 -10.45
CA GLN A 113 -7.71 5.46 -11.54
C GLN A 113 -9.14 5.19 -11.04
N ARG A 114 -9.33 4.15 -10.21
CA ARG A 114 -10.63 3.84 -9.62
C ARG A 114 -11.12 4.94 -8.67
N TRP A 115 -10.21 5.55 -7.93
CA TRP A 115 -10.52 6.63 -7.00
C TRP A 115 -11.04 7.87 -7.72
N VAL A 116 -10.32 8.37 -8.73
CA VAL A 116 -10.73 9.58 -9.46
C VAL A 116 -11.95 9.33 -10.35
N GLN A 117 -12.19 8.09 -10.77
CA GLN A 117 -13.44 7.72 -11.43
C GLN A 117 -14.63 7.80 -10.47
N LYS A 118 -14.47 7.36 -9.21
CA LYS A 118 -15.54 7.39 -8.19
C LYS A 118 -15.76 8.79 -7.62
N TRP A 119 -14.67 9.50 -7.35
CA TRP A 119 -14.66 10.86 -6.81
C TRP A 119 -13.76 11.75 -7.67
N PRO A 120 -14.29 12.35 -8.74
CA PRO A 120 -13.49 13.16 -9.66
C PRO A 120 -13.06 14.50 -9.04
N THR A 121 -13.81 15.00 -8.05
CA THR A 121 -13.57 16.31 -7.41
C THR A 121 -13.50 16.22 -5.89
N VAL A 122 -12.95 17.27 -5.27
CA VAL A 122 -12.91 17.39 -3.81
C VAL A 122 -14.32 17.43 -3.20
N GLN A 123 -15.31 18.03 -3.91
CA GLN A 123 -16.70 18.08 -3.48
C GLN A 123 -17.40 16.71 -3.58
N ALA A 124 -17.01 15.87 -4.54
CA ALA A 124 -17.50 14.49 -4.60
C ALA A 124 -16.96 13.66 -3.44
N LEU A 125 -15.66 13.79 -3.14
CA LEU A 125 -15.03 13.09 -2.02
C LEU A 125 -15.56 13.55 -0.66
N SER A 126 -15.83 14.85 -0.48
CA SER A 126 -16.29 15.39 0.81
C SER A 126 -17.66 14.86 1.26
N LYS A 127 -18.48 14.42 0.32
CA LYS A 127 -19.81 13.81 0.55
C LYS A 127 -19.76 12.31 0.82
N ALA A 128 -18.61 11.67 0.66
CA ALA A 128 -18.47 10.23 0.87
C ALA A 128 -18.54 9.88 2.36
N SER A 129 -19.03 8.67 2.65
CA SER A 129 -18.89 8.08 3.98
C SER A 129 -17.49 7.52 4.19
N LEU A 130 -17.07 7.43 5.46
CA LEU A 130 -15.78 6.81 5.82
C LEU A 130 -15.70 5.34 5.38
N ASP A 131 -16.82 4.62 5.38
CA ASP A 131 -16.85 3.21 4.99
C ASP A 131 -16.63 3.04 3.48
N GLU A 132 -17.24 3.87 2.63
CA GLU A 132 -16.95 3.89 1.19
C GLU A 132 -15.49 4.23 0.88
N VAL A 133 -14.93 5.20 1.62
CA VAL A 133 -13.52 5.59 1.50
C VAL A 133 -12.59 4.44 1.90
N ASN A 134 -12.88 3.76 3.01
CA ASN A 134 -12.11 2.61 3.47
C ASN A 134 -12.19 1.43 2.48
N GLU A 135 -13.35 1.20 1.87
CA GLU A 135 -13.55 0.18 0.84
C GLU A 135 -12.71 0.48 -0.41
N ALA A 136 -12.76 1.73 -0.91
CA ALA A 136 -11.94 2.14 -2.06
C ALA A 136 -10.43 2.08 -1.76
N TRP A 137 -10.03 2.30 -0.49
CA TRP A 137 -8.64 2.22 -0.03
C TRP A 137 -8.18 0.80 0.32
N ALA A 138 -9.09 -0.17 0.34
CA ALA A 138 -8.82 -1.52 0.84
C ALA A 138 -7.63 -2.15 0.12
N GLY A 139 -6.57 -2.44 0.88
CA GLY A 139 -5.34 -3.03 0.36
C GLY A 139 -4.21 -2.06 -0.02
N LEU A 140 -4.37 -0.73 0.14
CA LEU A 140 -3.25 0.23 0.06
C LEU A 140 -2.45 0.33 1.37
N GLY A 141 -3.04 -0.10 2.49
CA GLY A 141 -2.44 0.02 3.81
C GLY A 141 -2.42 1.47 4.33
N TYR A 142 -2.04 1.65 5.60
CA TYR A 142 -2.05 2.96 6.28
C TYR A 142 -3.38 3.72 6.13
N TYR A 143 -4.50 3.09 6.49
CA TYR A 143 -5.87 3.60 6.34
C TYR A 143 -6.13 4.97 6.97
N ARG A 144 -5.28 5.39 7.93
CA ARG A 144 -5.30 6.76 8.44
C ARG A 144 -5.18 7.80 7.31
N ARG A 145 -4.46 7.50 6.23
CA ARG A 145 -4.36 8.36 5.04
C ARG A 145 -5.72 8.55 4.35
N ALA A 146 -6.48 7.49 4.17
CA ALA A 146 -7.81 7.54 3.56
C ALA A 146 -8.77 8.41 4.39
N ARG A 147 -8.79 8.21 5.71
CA ARG A 147 -9.56 9.03 6.65
C ARG A 147 -9.17 10.51 6.56
N PHE A 148 -7.86 10.81 6.54
CA PHE A 148 -7.41 12.19 6.41
C PHE A 148 -7.70 12.81 5.04
N LEU A 149 -7.75 12.03 3.96
CA LEU A 149 -8.22 12.54 2.67
C LEU A 149 -9.69 12.97 2.74
N LEU A 150 -10.54 12.18 3.40
CA LEU A 150 -11.95 12.54 3.61
C LEU A 150 -12.09 13.79 4.48
N GLU A 151 -11.42 13.81 5.64
CA GLU A 151 -11.42 14.98 6.55
C GLU A 151 -10.85 16.24 5.85
N GLY A 152 -9.79 16.08 5.06
CA GLY A 152 -9.22 17.15 4.27
C GLY A 152 -10.15 17.65 3.18
N ALA A 153 -10.87 16.75 2.49
CA ALA A 153 -11.82 17.13 1.45
C ALA A 153 -13.02 17.87 2.04
N GLN A 154 -13.50 17.44 3.21
CA GLN A 154 -14.53 18.13 3.98
C GLN A 154 -14.06 19.52 4.42
N ALA A 155 -12.83 19.65 4.92
CA ALA A 155 -12.26 20.94 5.30
C ALA A 155 -12.12 21.91 4.11
N ILE A 156 -11.67 21.41 2.94
CA ILE A 156 -11.57 22.22 1.72
C ILE A 156 -12.95 22.63 1.22
N ALA A 157 -13.92 21.71 1.19
CA ALA A 157 -15.28 21.98 0.73
C ALA A 157 -16.03 22.99 1.63
N ALA A 158 -15.73 23.00 2.93
CA ALA A 158 -16.27 23.98 3.88
C ALA A 158 -15.56 25.34 3.83
N GLY A 159 -14.40 25.44 3.16
CA GLY A 159 -13.64 26.67 3.03
C GLY A 159 -14.26 27.67 2.03
N PRO A 160 -13.72 28.90 1.95
CA PRO A 160 -14.21 29.94 1.05
C PRO A 160 -14.29 29.44 -0.40
N GLY A 161 -15.50 29.43 -0.97
CA GLY A 161 -15.75 28.99 -2.34
C GLY A 161 -15.51 27.51 -2.64
N GLY A 162 -15.17 26.69 -1.64
CA GLY A 162 -14.84 25.27 -1.83
C GLY A 162 -13.62 25.04 -2.75
N THR A 163 -12.74 26.04 -2.88
CA THR A 163 -11.61 26.01 -3.82
C THR A 163 -10.37 25.35 -3.23
N MET A 164 -9.57 24.71 -4.08
CA MET A 164 -8.34 24.03 -3.64
C MET A 164 -7.29 25.04 -3.12
N PRO A 165 -6.55 24.72 -2.04
CA PRO A 165 -5.46 25.56 -1.54
C PRO A 165 -4.37 25.77 -2.60
N ARG A 166 -3.80 26.97 -2.65
CA ARG A 166 -2.80 27.35 -3.67
C ARG A 166 -1.37 27.40 -3.14
N THR A 167 -1.20 27.59 -1.84
CA THR A 167 0.12 27.73 -1.21
C THR A 167 0.43 26.54 -0.30
N ALA A 168 1.70 26.22 -0.13
CA ALA A 168 2.17 25.20 0.80
C ALA A 168 1.77 25.54 2.24
N GLN A 169 1.66 26.83 2.59
CA GLN A 169 1.19 27.27 3.89
C GLN A 169 -0.29 26.95 4.11
N ASP A 170 -1.13 27.08 3.08
CA ASP A 170 -2.54 26.73 3.18
C ASP A 170 -2.74 25.21 3.17
N TRP A 171 -1.98 24.50 2.34
CA TRP A 171 -1.97 23.03 2.34
C TRP A 171 -1.59 22.45 3.70
N LEU A 172 -0.68 23.07 4.45
CA LEU A 172 -0.30 22.64 5.81
C LEU A 172 -1.46 22.72 6.82
N LYS A 173 -2.51 23.49 6.55
CA LYS A 173 -3.69 23.60 7.42
C LYS A 173 -4.66 22.42 7.21
N ILE A 174 -4.52 21.68 6.11
CA ILE A 174 -5.42 20.59 5.75
C ILE A 174 -5.08 19.32 6.57
N PRO A 175 -6.09 18.66 7.19
CA PRO A 175 -5.88 17.41 7.93
C PRO A 175 -5.06 16.36 7.15
N GLY A 176 -4.02 15.83 7.80
CA GLY A 176 -3.15 14.80 7.25
C GLY A 176 -2.14 15.26 6.20
N VAL A 177 -2.09 16.55 5.86
CA VAL A 177 -1.09 17.11 4.94
C VAL A 177 0.14 17.56 5.73
N GLY A 178 1.24 16.84 5.55
CA GLY A 178 2.54 17.19 6.14
C GLY A 178 3.39 18.08 5.23
N ALA A 179 4.54 18.52 5.74
CA ALA A 179 5.45 19.45 5.05
C ALA A 179 5.93 18.98 3.66
N TYR A 180 6.07 17.66 3.45
CA TYR A 180 6.37 17.13 2.13
C TYR A 180 5.19 17.30 1.17
N THR A 181 4.02 16.75 1.53
CA THR A 181 2.83 16.79 0.67
C THR A 181 2.40 18.23 0.38
N SER A 182 2.48 19.15 1.34
CA SER A 182 2.12 20.55 1.10
C SER A 182 3.00 21.20 0.04
N ARG A 183 4.33 21.03 0.11
CA ARG A 183 5.26 21.56 -0.89
C ARG A 183 5.14 20.84 -2.23
N SER A 184 4.91 19.53 -2.22
CA SER A 184 4.73 18.73 -3.44
C SER A 184 3.49 19.19 -4.20
N VAL A 185 2.33 19.27 -3.55
CA VAL A 185 1.08 19.70 -4.17
C VAL A 185 1.14 21.16 -4.62
N ALA A 186 1.70 22.06 -3.80
CA ALA A 186 1.78 23.47 -4.16
C ALA A 186 2.76 23.73 -5.33
N SER A 187 3.91 23.05 -5.36
CA SER A 187 4.85 23.20 -6.48
C SER A 187 4.35 22.55 -7.77
N ILE A 188 3.81 21.34 -7.72
CA ILE A 188 3.34 20.61 -8.91
C ILE A 188 2.02 21.21 -9.42
N GLY A 189 1.04 21.34 -8.51
CA GLY A 189 -0.32 21.75 -8.82
C GLY A 189 -0.47 23.26 -8.98
N CYS A 190 0.35 24.06 -8.30
CA CYS A 190 0.19 25.52 -8.23
C CYS A 190 1.41 26.32 -8.69
N GLN A 191 2.50 25.65 -9.10
CA GLN A 191 3.77 26.28 -9.50
C GLN A 191 4.40 27.18 -8.43
N GLU A 192 4.09 26.96 -7.15
CA GLU A 192 4.77 27.66 -6.06
C GLU A 192 6.24 27.20 -5.98
N ALA A 193 7.17 28.15 -5.87
CA ALA A 193 8.61 27.90 -5.79
C ALA A 193 9.03 27.37 -4.41
N VAL A 194 8.57 26.16 -4.07
CA VAL A 194 8.88 25.46 -2.82
C VAL A 194 9.44 24.06 -3.10
N ALA A 195 10.55 23.72 -2.46
CA ALA A 195 11.23 22.45 -2.70
C ALA A 195 10.60 21.29 -1.91
N ALA A 196 10.21 20.22 -2.60
CA ALA A 196 9.64 19.02 -1.99
C ALA A 196 10.71 17.93 -1.85
N VAL A 197 10.96 17.47 -0.62
CA VAL A 197 12.05 16.53 -0.31
C VAL A 197 11.50 15.22 0.23
N ASP A 198 11.60 14.15 -0.57
CA ASP A 198 11.33 12.78 -0.15
C ASP A 198 12.63 11.97 0.01
N ALA A 199 12.51 10.66 0.27
CA ALA A 199 13.67 9.78 0.40
C ALA A 199 14.47 9.62 -0.91
N ASN A 200 13.85 9.87 -2.07
CA ASN A 200 14.54 9.88 -3.36
C ASN A 200 15.39 11.13 -3.52
N VAL A 201 14.82 12.31 -3.25
CA VAL A 201 15.51 13.60 -3.29
C VAL A 201 16.64 13.64 -2.27
N VAL A 202 16.42 13.19 -1.03
CA VAL A 202 17.49 13.06 -0.02
C VAL A 202 18.66 12.26 -0.57
N ARG A 203 18.40 11.12 -1.21
CA ARG A 203 19.45 10.25 -1.73
C ARG A 203 20.22 10.88 -2.88
N VAL A 204 19.53 11.57 -3.79
CA VAL A 204 20.16 12.32 -4.88
C VAL A 204 21.05 13.41 -4.30
N LEU A 205 20.54 14.26 -3.41
CA LEU A 205 21.31 15.35 -2.80
C LEU A 205 22.49 14.86 -1.96
N ALA A 206 22.30 13.79 -1.19
CA ALA A 206 23.36 13.16 -0.41
C ALA A 206 24.53 12.72 -1.30
N ARG A 207 24.25 12.16 -2.48
CA ARG A 207 25.28 11.72 -3.43
C ARG A 207 25.89 12.89 -4.19
N LEU A 208 25.08 13.84 -4.65
CA LEU A 208 25.57 15.04 -5.35
C LEU A 208 26.60 15.81 -4.52
N ARG A 209 26.37 15.90 -3.21
CA ARG A 209 27.23 16.68 -2.29
C ARG A 209 28.03 15.83 -1.31
N ARG A 210 28.09 14.50 -1.53
CA ARG A 210 28.84 13.57 -0.67
C ARG A 210 28.52 13.75 0.83
N CYS A 211 27.26 14.05 1.13
CA CYS A 211 26.74 14.32 2.46
C CYS A 211 26.24 13.01 3.10
N SER A 212 26.90 12.57 4.16
CA SER A 212 26.59 11.30 4.85
C SER A 212 25.49 11.42 5.90
N LEU A 213 24.91 12.61 6.11
CA LEU A 213 23.85 12.77 7.10
C LEU A 213 22.66 11.82 6.79
N PRO A 214 22.05 11.18 7.80
CA PRO A 214 20.82 10.45 7.56
C PRO A 214 19.71 11.45 7.18
N GLY A 215 18.73 11.03 6.38
CA GLY A 215 17.59 11.87 5.96
C GLY A 215 16.59 12.24 7.07
N ILE A 216 17.00 12.18 8.33
CA ILE A 216 16.19 12.44 9.52
C ILE A 216 16.97 13.33 10.49
N GLY A 217 16.28 13.92 11.47
CA GLY A 217 16.91 14.81 12.45
C GLY A 217 17.58 16.01 11.75
N PRO A 218 18.85 16.36 12.10
CA PRO A 218 19.56 17.48 11.47
C PRO A 218 19.67 17.36 9.94
N GLY A 219 19.80 16.14 9.40
CA GLY A 219 19.93 15.94 7.97
C GLY A 219 18.68 16.32 7.18
N ALA A 220 17.49 16.19 7.77
CA ALA A 220 16.25 16.63 7.12
C ALA A 220 16.28 18.13 6.80
N THR A 221 16.74 18.96 7.74
CA THR A 221 16.92 20.41 7.53
C THR A 221 18.01 20.70 6.51
N THR A 222 19.14 19.99 6.56
CA THR A 222 20.22 20.14 5.58
C THR A 222 19.75 19.85 4.16
N TYR A 223 19.07 18.72 3.93
CA TYR A 223 18.57 18.36 2.61
C TYR A 223 17.45 19.29 2.14
N GLN A 224 16.60 19.78 3.04
CA GLN A 224 15.62 20.81 2.68
C GLN A 224 16.30 22.10 2.20
N ASN A 225 17.34 22.57 2.91
CA ASN A 225 18.07 23.78 2.52
C ASN A 225 18.80 23.61 1.17
N LEU A 226 19.41 22.44 0.95
CA LEU A 226 20.04 22.09 -0.33
C LEU A 226 19.02 22.07 -1.47
N ALA A 227 17.86 21.44 -1.25
CA ALA A 227 16.80 21.40 -2.24
C ALA A 227 16.26 22.80 -2.56
N THR A 228 16.04 23.64 -1.53
CA THR A 228 15.56 25.02 -1.73
C THR A 228 16.55 25.86 -2.53
N LYS A 229 17.86 25.75 -2.29
CA LYS A 229 18.88 26.45 -3.09
C LYS A 229 18.94 25.96 -4.54
N LEU A 230 18.76 24.66 -4.74
CA LEU A 230 18.88 24.05 -6.05
C LEU A 230 17.61 24.20 -6.92
N LEU A 231 16.44 24.37 -6.29
CA LEU A 231 15.14 24.46 -6.94
C LEU A 231 15.17 25.43 -8.13
N ASP A 232 14.58 25.00 -9.25
CA ASP A 232 14.33 25.89 -10.38
C ASP A 232 13.12 26.80 -10.08
N PRO A 233 13.28 28.13 -10.09
CA PRO A 233 12.19 29.05 -9.75
C PRO A 233 11.15 29.19 -10.87
N GLN A 234 11.46 28.80 -12.12
CA GLN A 234 10.55 28.91 -13.26
C GLN A 234 9.70 27.66 -13.46
N ARG A 235 10.24 26.49 -13.10
CA ARG A 235 9.60 25.18 -13.23
C ARG A 235 9.67 24.37 -11.92
N PRO A 236 9.22 24.91 -10.77
CA PRO A 236 9.44 24.27 -9.48
C PRO A 236 8.76 22.89 -9.37
N GLY A 237 7.56 22.75 -9.94
CA GLY A 237 6.84 21.48 -9.96
C GLY A 237 7.51 20.40 -10.83
N ASP A 238 8.03 20.77 -12.00
CA ASP A 238 8.76 19.83 -12.86
C ASP A 238 10.11 19.48 -12.25
N PHE A 239 10.82 20.45 -11.66
CA PHE A 239 12.10 20.23 -11.01
C PHE A 239 11.99 19.28 -9.81
N ASN A 240 10.99 19.48 -8.95
CA ASN A 240 10.72 18.57 -7.82
C ASN A 240 10.44 17.14 -8.33
N GLN A 241 9.59 16.99 -9.34
CA GLN A 241 9.31 15.68 -9.93
C GLN A 241 10.54 15.07 -10.59
N ALA A 242 11.39 15.86 -11.26
CA ALA A 242 12.62 15.39 -11.88
C ALA A 242 13.62 14.85 -10.85
N MET A 243 13.78 15.52 -9.72
CA MET A 243 14.61 15.03 -8.61
C MET A 243 14.07 13.69 -8.05
N MET A 244 12.76 13.58 -7.88
CA MET A 244 12.12 12.34 -7.43
C MET A 244 12.28 11.21 -8.47
N GLU A 245 12.06 11.51 -9.74
CA GLU A 245 12.15 10.56 -10.86
C GLU A 245 13.58 10.04 -11.05
N LEU A 246 14.57 10.94 -10.98
CA LEU A 246 15.99 10.59 -11.03
C LEU A 246 16.34 9.62 -9.90
N GLY A 247 15.89 9.91 -8.67
CA GLY A 247 16.08 9.01 -7.54
C GLY A 247 15.39 7.67 -7.74
N ALA A 248 14.18 7.66 -8.29
CA ALA A 248 13.39 6.45 -8.48
C ALA A 248 13.96 5.52 -9.56
N CYS A 249 14.48 6.06 -10.66
CA CYS A 249 14.82 5.27 -11.86
C CYS A 249 16.33 5.06 -12.05
N ILE A 250 17.16 6.08 -11.76
CA ILE A 250 18.60 6.04 -12.06
C ILE A 250 19.42 5.97 -10.79
N CYS A 251 19.22 6.94 -9.89
CA CYS A 251 19.97 7.07 -8.65
C CYS A 251 19.33 6.22 -7.53
N THR A 252 19.12 4.92 -7.79
CA THR A 252 18.37 4.04 -6.87
C THR A 252 19.16 3.68 -5.60
N SER A 253 18.47 3.12 -4.60
CA SER A 253 19.07 2.76 -3.30
C SER A 253 19.94 1.50 -3.34
N GLN A 254 19.71 0.60 -4.30
CA GLN A 254 20.42 -0.68 -4.39
C GLN A 254 21.46 -0.68 -5.52
N ARG A 255 21.10 -0.17 -6.71
CA ARG A 255 21.97 -0.18 -7.90
C ARG A 255 21.80 1.12 -8.66
N ALA A 256 22.68 2.08 -8.40
CA ALA A 256 22.65 3.37 -9.08
C ALA A 256 23.27 3.24 -10.49
N CYS A 257 22.54 3.64 -11.53
CA CYS A 257 23.01 3.63 -12.93
C CYS A 257 23.78 4.92 -13.23
N CYS A 258 24.94 5.12 -12.58
CA CYS A 258 25.69 6.38 -12.68
C CYS A 258 26.14 6.71 -14.11
N SER A 259 26.33 5.72 -14.98
CA SER A 259 26.65 5.89 -16.40
C SER A 259 25.57 6.62 -17.19
N GLU A 260 24.31 6.49 -16.79
CA GLU A 260 23.14 7.08 -17.46
C GLU A 260 22.62 8.33 -16.72
N CYS A 261 23.31 8.74 -15.65
CA CYS A 261 22.86 9.85 -14.82
C CYS A 261 23.14 11.19 -15.51
N PRO A 262 22.12 12.05 -15.72
CA PRO A 262 22.32 13.38 -16.32
C PRO A 262 23.18 14.29 -15.44
N LEU A 263 23.24 14.03 -14.12
CA LEU A 263 24.01 14.81 -13.16
C LEU A 263 25.35 14.16 -12.79
N GLN A 264 25.86 13.24 -13.62
CA GLN A 264 27.09 12.50 -13.34
C GLN A 264 28.28 13.44 -13.11
N THR A 265 28.44 14.47 -13.95
CA THR A 265 29.55 15.42 -13.92
C THR A 265 29.55 16.30 -12.66
N SER A 266 28.37 16.62 -12.13
CA SER A 266 28.19 17.40 -10.91
C SER A 266 28.14 16.57 -9.62
N CYS A 267 28.30 15.23 -9.71
CA CYS A 267 28.11 14.33 -8.58
C CYS A 267 29.41 14.08 -7.80
N ALA A 268 29.58 14.74 -6.66
CA ALA A 268 30.77 14.61 -5.84
C ALA A 268 31.03 13.18 -5.34
N ALA A 269 29.99 12.39 -5.04
CA ALA A 269 30.17 10.98 -4.68
C ALA A 269 30.72 10.17 -5.86
N PHE A 270 30.25 10.41 -7.09
CA PHE A 270 30.73 9.68 -8.26
C PHE A 270 32.17 10.07 -8.62
N SER A 271 32.51 11.36 -8.58
CA SER A 271 33.88 11.84 -8.78
C SER A 271 34.85 11.17 -7.80
N SER A 272 34.47 11.04 -6.52
CA SER A 272 35.32 10.37 -5.52
C SER A 272 35.55 8.88 -5.80
N VAL A 273 34.59 8.19 -6.43
CA VAL A 273 34.74 6.78 -6.86
C VAL A 273 35.73 6.70 -8.03
N LYS A 274 35.60 7.59 -9.02
CA LYS A 274 36.53 7.65 -10.16
C LYS A 274 37.96 7.97 -9.74
N GLU A 275 38.14 8.93 -8.84
CA GLU A 275 39.46 9.30 -8.29
C GLU A 275 40.14 8.12 -7.60
N HIS A 276 39.39 7.35 -6.79
CA HIS A 276 39.94 6.16 -6.16
C HIS A 276 40.20 5.02 -7.13
N GLN A 277 39.37 4.83 -8.15
CA GLN A 277 39.62 3.82 -9.19
C GLN A 277 40.88 4.14 -10.00
N ALA A 278 41.16 5.43 -10.24
CA ALA A 278 42.40 5.87 -10.86
C ALA A 278 43.62 5.68 -9.94
N ALA A 279 43.48 5.96 -8.64
CA ALA A 279 44.57 5.81 -7.66
C ALA A 279 44.86 4.36 -7.24
N ALA A 280 43.84 3.48 -7.22
CA ALA A 280 43.99 2.07 -6.87
C ALA A 280 44.70 1.24 -7.95
N ALA A 281 44.95 1.82 -9.13
CA ALA A 281 45.84 1.24 -10.12
C ALA A 281 47.31 1.22 -9.65
N ASP A 282 47.68 2.04 -8.65
CA ASP A 282 49.06 2.25 -8.21
C ASP A 282 49.41 1.74 -6.81
N ASP A 283 48.44 1.47 -5.90
CA ASP A 283 48.74 0.85 -4.60
C ASP A 283 47.52 0.18 -3.93
N ALA A 284 47.67 -1.09 -3.54
CA ALA A 284 46.64 -1.90 -2.91
C ALA A 284 46.69 -1.80 -1.38
N ALA A 285 45.93 -0.87 -0.78
CA ALA A 285 45.80 -0.77 0.68
C ALA A 285 44.34 -0.74 1.17
N SER A 286 44.13 -1.41 2.31
CA SER A 286 42.90 -1.93 2.94
C SER A 286 41.77 -0.95 3.34
N SER A 287 41.56 0.14 2.63
CA SER A 287 40.37 1.00 2.86
C SER A 287 39.13 0.41 2.17
N PRO A 288 37.91 0.56 2.75
CA PRO A 288 36.69 0.14 2.08
C PRO A 288 36.53 0.88 0.75
N GLU A 289 36.29 0.14 -0.35
CA GLU A 289 36.11 0.72 -1.67
C GLU A 289 35.02 1.81 -1.64
N PRO A 290 35.30 3.04 -2.10
CA PRO A 290 34.30 4.09 -2.12
C PRO A 290 33.16 3.70 -3.05
N SER A 291 31.93 3.92 -2.57
CA SER A 291 30.72 3.69 -3.34
C SER A 291 29.78 4.86 -3.16
N VAL A 292 29.10 5.25 -4.24
CA VAL A 292 27.97 6.19 -4.16
C VAL A 292 26.87 5.70 -3.23
N LEU A 293 26.80 4.39 -2.96
CA LEU A 293 25.83 3.76 -2.07
C LEU A 293 26.11 4.03 -0.58
N HIS A 294 27.27 4.58 -0.23
CA HIS A 294 27.57 5.05 1.13
C HIS A 294 26.76 6.29 1.53
N TYR A 295 26.18 6.99 0.55
CA TYR A 295 25.41 8.22 0.76
C TYR A 295 23.93 8.00 0.40
N PRO A 296 22.98 8.37 1.27
CA PRO A 296 23.17 8.86 2.65
C PRO A 296 23.48 7.70 3.62
N ALA A 297 23.96 8.02 4.83
CA ALA A 297 24.11 6.99 5.85
C ALA A 297 22.75 6.41 6.24
N LYS A 298 22.70 5.08 6.44
CA LYS A 298 21.49 4.40 6.88
C LYS A 298 21.20 4.74 8.34
N ALA A 299 20.02 5.28 8.60
CA ALA A 299 19.52 5.39 9.97
C ALA A 299 19.35 3.99 10.59
N LYS A 300 19.68 3.84 11.88
CA LYS A 300 19.40 2.61 12.61
C LYS A 300 17.90 2.39 12.67
N LYS A 301 17.42 1.27 12.12
CA LYS A 301 16.01 0.90 12.23
C LYS A 301 15.75 0.38 13.65
N ALA A 302 14.69 0.87 14.29
CA ALA A 302 14.20 0.30 15.53
C ALA A 302 13.80 -1.16 15.29
N GLN A 303 14.05 -2.02 16.29
CA GLN A 303 13.57 -3.40 16.26
C GLN A 303 12.04 -3.39 16.29
N ARG A 304 11.41 -4.23 15.47
CA ARG A 304 9.96 -4.40 15.50
C ARG A 304 9.56 -5.06 16.81
N ARG A 305 8.41 -4.64 17.34
CA ARG A 305 7.81 -5.33 18.48
C ARG A 305 7.17 -6.63 18.00
N GLU A 306 7.31 -7.69 18.77
CA GLU A 306 6.62 -8.96 18.54
C GLU A 306 5.32 -8.94 19.33
N GLU A 307 4.21 -9.31 18.70
CA GLU A 307 2.91 -9.43 19.37
C GLU A 307 2.21 -10.72 18.96
N THR A 308 1.59 -11.40 19.92
CA THR A 308 0.73 -12.57 19.65
C THR A 308 -0.71 -12.20 19.97
N TRP A 309 -1.61 -12.48 19.04
CA TRP A 309 -3.04 -12.18 19.16
C TRP A 309 -3.83 -13.47 19.04
N ALA A 310 -4.86 -13.64 19.87
CA ALA A 310 -5.86 -14.68 19.68
C ALA A 310 -7.08 -14.08 18.97
N VAL A 311 -7.48 -14.66 17.84
CA VAL A 311 -8.57 -14.18 16.98
C VAL A 311 -9.66 -15.25 16.92
N CYS A 312 -10.92 -14.84 17.10
CA CYS A 312 -12.07 -15.74 17.10
C CYS A 312 -12.97 -15.44 15.90
N LEU A 313 -13.10 -16.40 14.98
CA LEU A 313 -14.15 -16.39 13.96
C LEU A 313 -15.40 -16.97 14.62
N VAL A 314 -16.30 -16.11 15.06
CA VAL A 314 -17.57 -16.55 15.65
C VAL A 314 -18.60 -16.65 14.55
N GLU A 315 -19.05 -17.86 14.30
CA GLU A 315 -20.07 -18.17 13.31
C GLU A 315 -21.37 -18.56 14.00
N ARG A 316 -22.45 -17.84 13.67
CA ARG A 316 -23.80 -18.21 14.05
C ARG A 316 -24.44 -18.96 12.89
N PHE A 317 -24.78 -20.22 13.15
CA PHE A 317 -25.46 -21.05 12.17
C PHE A 317 -26.98 -20.93 12.34
N GLU A 318 -27.66 -20.38 11.34
CA GLU A 318 -29.13 -20.35 11.25
C GLU A 318 -29.65 -21.49 10.36
N ILE A 319 -30.84 -22.01 10.67
CA ILE A 319 -31.53 -23.06 9.89
C ILE A 319 -31.92 -22.56 8.47
N SER A 320 -31.83 -21.25 8.22
CA SER A 320 -32.10 -20.58 6.94
C SER A 320 -30.98 -20.70 5.89
N ASN A 321 -29.95 -21.53 6.11
CA ASN A 321 -28.78 -21.75 5.23
C ASN A 321 -27.86 -20.53 5.03
N VAL A 322 -27.95 -19.49 5.87
CA VAL A 322 -27.01 -18.36 5.84
C VAL A 322 -26.27 -18.29 7.18
N SER A 323 -24.97 -18.58 7.15
CA SER A 323 -24.08 -18.39 8.29
C SER A 323 -23.77 -16.90 8.48
N GLN A 324 -23.94 -16.38 9.69
CA GLN A 324 -23.55 -15.01 10.04
C GLN A 324 -22.23 -15.02 10.81
N LEU A 325 -21.35 -14.04 10.57
CA LEU A 325 -20.09 -13.87 11.29
C LEU A 325 -20.14 -12.64 12.19
N LEU A 326 -19.63 -12.78 13.42
CA LEU A 326 -19.48 -11.65 14.32
C LEU A 326 -18.23 -10.85 13.96
N MET A 327 -18.39 -9.55 13.78
CA MET A 327 -17.30 -8.59 13.60
C MET A 327 -17.52 -7.39 14.50
N SER A 328 -16.43 -6.73 14.89
CA SER A 328 -16.45 -5.48 15.63
C SER A 328 -15.70 -4.39 14.86
N LYS A 329 -16.17 -3.15 14.97
CA LYS A 329 -15.48 -1.99 14.42
C LYS A 329 -14.42 -1.52 15.42
N ARG A 330 -13.18 -1.35 14.97
CA ARG A 330 -12.06 -0.89 15.80
C ARG A 330 -12.25 0.57 16.23
N PRO A 331 -11.66 0.99 17.36
CA PRO A 331 -11.69 2.39 17.80
C PRO A 331 -11.22 3.38 16.71
N ALA A 332 -11.65 4.64 16.83
CA ALA A 332 -11.28 5.70 15.88
C ALA A 332 -9.77 6.08 15.92
N THR A 333 -9.03 5.59 16.92
CA THR A 333 -7.59 5.84 17.08
C THR A 333 -6.83 4.51 17.27
N GLY A 334 -5.50 4.57 17.11
CA GLY A 334 -4.63 3.39 17.25
C GLY A 334 -4.42 2.59 15.95
N LEU A 335 -4.00 1.33 16.11
CA LEU A 335 -3.69 0.41 15.01
C LEU A 335 -4.98 0.03 14.26
N LEU A 336 -4.97 0.14 12.92
CA LEU A 336 -6.11 -0.20 12.04
C LEU A 336 -7.42 0.51 12.44
N ALA A 337 -7.31 1.75 12.90
CA ALA A 337 -8.44 2.55 13.39
C ALA A 337 -9.63 2.60 12.41
N GLY A 338 -10.83 2.38 12.93
CA GLY A 338 -12.09 2.43 12.18
C GLY A 338 -12.36 1.25 11.23
N LEU A 339 -11.45 0.27 11.12
CA LEU A 339 -11.68 -0.94 10.33
C LEU A 339 -12.46 -2.00 11.10
N TRP A 340 -13.11 -2.88 10.36
CA TRP A 340 -13.76 -4.07 10.91
C TRP A 340 -12.74 -5.18 11.19
N GLU A 341 -12.92 -5.88 12.30
CA GLU A 341 -12.14 -7.04 12.67
C GLU A 341 -13.00 -8.14 13.29
N PHE A 342 -12.43 -9.35 13.33
CA PHE A 342 -12.98 -10.41 14.17
C PHE A 342 -12.59 -10.16 15.64
N PRO A 343 -13.42 -10.57 16.61
CA PRO A 343 -13.08 -10.48 18.03
C PRO A 343 -11.67 -11.03 18.31
N ALA A 344 -10.82 -10.18 18.88
CA ALA A 344 -9.43 -10.51 19.12
C ALA A 344 -8.89 -9.91 20.41
N THR A 345 -7.88 -10.57 20.99
CA THR A 345 -7.19 -10.11 22.18
C THR A 345 -5.69 -10.37 22.11
N ILE A 346 -4.89 -9.50 22.72
CA ILE A 346 -3.43 -9.64 22.78
C ILE A 346 -3.06 -10.64 23.88
N LEU A 347 -2.17 -11.57 23.57
CA LEU A 347 -1.67 -12.55 24.51
C LEU A 347 -0.27 -12.16 25.02
N PRO A 348 0.03 -12.37 26.32
CA PRO A 348 1.39 -12.30 26.85
C PRO A 348 2.35 -13.31 26.18
N ASP A 349 3.65 -13.02 26.24
CA ASP A 349 4.66 -13.96 25.73
C ASP A 349 4.66 -15.27 26.53
N GLY A 350 4.76 -16.40 25.82
CA GLY A 350 4.78 -17.73 26.44
C GLY A 350 3.42 -18.26 26.92
N THR A 351 2.31 -17.62 26.52
CA THR A 351 0.94 -18.05 26.88
C THR A 351 0.66 -19.50 26.47
N SER A 352 0.14 -20.30 27.40
CA SER A 352 -0.23 -21.69 27.13
C SER A 352 -1.52 -21.82 26.29
N LYS A 353 -1.83 -23.02 25.79
CA LYS A 353 -3.10 -23.28 25.07
C LYS A 353 -4.32 -23.02 25.96
N ALA A 354 -4.24 -23.33 27.25
CA ALA A 354 -5.34 -23.13 28.20
C ALA A 354 -5.58 -21.65 28.49
N ASP A 355 -4.50 -20.89 28.69
CA ASP A 355 -4.57 -19.45 28.94
C ASP A 355 -5.09 -18.68 27.71
N ARG A 356 -4.70 -19.12 26.51
CA ARG A 356 -5.29 -18.60 25.26
C ARG A 356 -6.80 -18.85 25.22
N ALA A 357 -7.23 -20.05 25.58
CA ALA A 357 -8.65 -20.38 25.57
C ALA A 357 -9.45 -19.51 26.55
N ALA A 358 -8.91 -19.28 27.75
CA ALA A 358 -9.50 -18.37 28.73
C ALA A 358 -9.54 -16.90 28.25
N ALA A 359 -8.45 -16.39 27.69
CA ALA A 359 -8.36 -15.01 27.20
C ALA A 359 -9.39 -14.71 26.09
N THR A 360 -9.50 -15.62 25.12
CA THR A 360 -10.53 -15.51 24.07
C THR A 360 -11.96 -15.66 24.59
N ALA A 361 -12.22 -16.56 25.55
CA ALA A 361 -13.56 -16.68 26.14
C ALA A 361 -13.97 -15.38 26.85
N SER A 362 -13.03 -14.75 27.56
CA SER A 362 -13.23 -13.42 28.16
C SER A 362 -13.53 -12.34 27.12
N CYS A 363 -12.75 -12.30 26.03
CA CYS A 363 -12.99 -11.38 24.91
C CYS A 363 -14.38 -11.57 24.28
N LEU A 364 -14.77 -12.82 24.01
CA LEU A 364 -16.08 -13.16 23.46
C LEU A 364 -17.22 -12.82 24.40
N ARG A 365 -17.06 -13.07 25.71
CA ARG A 365 -18.05 -12.69 26.71
C ARG A 365 -18.32 -11.19 26.67
N SER A 366 -17.28 -10.35 26.65
CA SER A 366 -17.45 -8.90 26.54
C SER A 366 -18.14 -8.47 25.25
N CYS A 367 -17.89 -9.16 24.12
CA CYS A 367 -18.60 -8.89 22.88
C CYS A 367 -20.08 -9.29 22.95
N LEU A 368 -20.40 -10.45 23.53
CA LEU A 368 -21.76 -10.96 23.65
C LEU A 368 -22.60 -10.17 24.66
N GLU A 369 -22.02 -9.75 25.78
CA GLU A 369 -22.65 -8.86 26.77
C GLU A 369 -23.13 -7.56 26.10
N ARG A 370 -22.31 -6.94 25.23
CA ARG A 370 -22.69 -5.74 24.47
C ARG A 370 -23.81 -5.97 23.47
N LEU A 371 -24.02 -7.21 23.05
CA LEU A 371 -25.10 -7.61 22.14
C LEU A 371 -26.34 -8.11 22.89
N GLY A 372 -26.35 -8.05 24.23
CA GLY A 372 -27.46 -8.56 25.05
C GLY A 372 -27.62 -10.09 24.99
N CYS A 373 -26.57 -10.81 24.60
CA CYS A 373 -26.61 -12.26 24.43
C CYS A 373 -26.38 -12.99 25.77
N PRO A 374 -27.17 -14.03 26.11
CA PRO A 374 -26.98 -14.83 27.32
C PRO A 374 -25.60 -15.51 27.37
N GLU A 375 -25.00 -15.59 28.56
CA GLU A 375 -23.67 -16.18 28.75
C GLU A 375 -23.65 -17.69 28.40
N GLU A 376 -24.79 -18.36 28.56
CA GLU A 376 -24.99 -19.79 28.26
C GLU A 376 -24.76 -20.13 26.78
N ILE A 377 -24.74 -19.13 25.90
CA ILE A 377 -24.38 -19.33 24.49
C ILE A 377 -22.94 -19.82 24.36
N LEU A 378 -22.02 -19.32 25.19
CA LEU A 378 -20.61 -19.72 25.15
C LEU A 378 -20.39 -21.14 25.67
N SER A 379 -21.20 -21.61 26.63
CA SER A 379 -21.10 -22.99 27.13
C SER A 379 -21.51 -24.03 26.07
N ARG A 380 -22.31 -23.60 25.08
CA ARG A 380 -22.77 -24.42 23.94
C ARG A 380 -21.92 -24.23 22.68
N ALA A 381 -20.95 -23.33 22.72
CA ALA A 381 -20.12 -23.03 21.56
C ALA A 381 -19.10 -24.16 21.30
N ARG A 382 -19.00 -24.60 20.05
CA ARG A 382 -17.94 -25.53 19.63
C ARG A 382 -16.75 -24.73 19.16
N ARG A 383 -15.57 -25.04 19.70
CA ARG A 383 -14.34 -24.34 19.34
C ARG A 383 -13.37 -25.27 18.63
N ASN A 384 -12.85 -24.80 17.50
CA ASN A 384 -11.81 -25.49 16.74
C ASN A 384 -10.64 -24.54 16.46
N HIS A 385 -9.41 -24.99 16.66
CA HIS A 385 -8.25 -24.20 16.27
C HIS A 385 -8.00 -24.35 14.77
N LEU A 386 -8.05 -23.24 14.04
CA LEU A 386 -7.82 -23.25 12.59
C LEU A 386 -6.34 -23.17 12.22
N GLY A 387 -5.53 -22.47 13.03
CA GLY A 387 -4.09 -22.38 12.80
C GLY A 387 -3.48 -21.04 13.21
N THR A 388 -2.30 -20.78 12.67
CA THR A 388 -1.51 -19.58 12.98
C THR A 388 -1.17 -18.82 11.70
N VAL A 389 -1.33 -17.49 11.72
CA VAL A 389 -1.01 -16.58 10.62
C VAL A 389 -0.10 -15.47 11.12
N THR A 390 1.03 -15.26 10.46
CA THR A 390 1.89 -14.11 10.76
C THR A 390 1.60 -12.97 9.81
N HIS A 391 1.31 -11.80 10.36
CA HIS A 391 1.09 -10.55 9.64
C HIS A 391 2.15 -9.51 10.05
N VAL A 392 2.81 -8.91 9.07
CA VAL A 392 3.96 -8.01 9.31
C VAL A 392 3.58 -6.57 9.01
N PHE A 393 3.65 -5.72 10.03
CA PHE A 393 3.62 -4.27 9.92
C PHE A 393 5.04 -3.69 9.96
N SER A 394 5.18 -2.41 9.62
CA SER A 394 6.47 -1.71 9.67
C SER A 394 7.10 -1.70 11.08
N HIS A 395 6.28 -1.68 12.12
CA HIS A 395 6.67 -1.55 13.53
C HIS A 395 6.29 -2.76 14.40
N ILE A 396 5.55 -3.73 13.86
CA ILE A 396 5.02 -4.90 14.59
C ILE A 396 5.16 -6.14 13.71
N ASN A 397 5.64 -7.23 14.29
CA ASN A 397 5.44 -8.57 13.75
C ASN A 397 4.31 -9.20 14.58
N MET A 398 3.15 -9.41 13.94
CA MET A 398 1.93 -9.86 14.62
C MET A 398 1.65 -11.32 14.28
N THR A 399 1.55 -12.17 15.29
CA THR A 399 1.20 -13.59 15.13
C THR A 399 -0.25 -13.79 15.58
N LEU A 400 -1.12 -14.12 14.64
CA LEU A 400 -2.54 -14.40 14.86
C LEU A 400 -2.76 -15.90 15.10
N LEU A 401 -3.28 -16.26 16.26
CA LEU A 401 -3.75 -17.61 16.59
C LEU A 401 -5.25 -17.63 16.35
N VAL A 402 -5.68 -18.36 15.33
CA VAL A 402 -7.05 -18.30 14.82
C VAL A 402 -7.85 -19.48 15.33
N ASP A 403 -8.95 -19.19 16.01
CA ASP A 403 -9.92 -20.17 16.46
C ASP A 403 -11.29 -19.90 15.80
N HIS A 404 -11.95 -20.95 15.36
CA HIS A 404 -13.33 -20.94 14.90
C HIS A 404 -14.23 -21.33 16.05
N VAL A 405 -15.27 -20.52 16.28
CA VAL A 405 -16.24 -20.69 17.35
C VAL A 405 -17.62 -20.77 16.72
N LEU A 406 -18.19 -21.97 16.69
CA LEU A 406 -19.51 -22.22 16.13
C LEU A 406 -20.56 -22.14 17.24
N ILE A 407 -21.52 -21.24 17.06
CA ILE A 407 -22.68 -21.06 17.93
C ILE A 407 -23.92 -21.56 17.19
N GLN A 408 -24.53 -22.62 17.72
CA GLN A 408 -25.79 -23.14 17.19
C GLN A 408 -26.95 -22.30 17.75
N ALA A 409 -27.74 -21.67 16.88
CA ALA A 409 -28.91 -20.93 17.29
C ALA A 409 -29.96 -21.89 17.88
N ASP A 410 -30.28 -21.74 19.17
CA ASP A 410 -31.33 -22.52 19.82
C ASP A 410 -32.68 -21.81 19.66
N GLN A 411 -33.71 -22.52 19.19
CA GLN A 411 -35.05 -21.95 18.96
C GLN A 411 -35.73 -21.41 20.25
N ALA A 412 -35.23 -21.78 21.43
CA ALA A 412 -35.88 -21.50 22.72
C ALA A 412 -35.39 -20.22 23.43
N ALA A 413 -34.16 -19.76 23.18
CA ALA A 413 -33.56 -18.66 23.94
C ALA A 413 -34.00 -17.25 23.49
N ILE A 414 -34.70 -17.13 22.36
CA ILE A 414 -35.26 -15.85 21.87
C ILE A 414 -36.69 -15.61 22.42
N LYS A 415 -37.28 -16.57 23.15
CA LYS A 415 -38.65 -16.45 23.66
C LYS A 415 -38.78 -15.75 25.03
N THR A 416 -37.70 -15.49 25.76
CA THR A 416 -37.76 -14.89 27.11
C THR A 416 -37.61 -13.37 27.17
N THR A 417 -37.44 -12.68 26.03
CA THR A 417 -37.56 -11.20 25.93
C THR A 417 -38.80 -10.74 25.15
N ARG A 418 -39.77 -11.62 24.92
CA ARG A 418 -41.12 -11.23 24.47
C ARG A 418 -42.13 -11.35 25.61
N GLY A 419 -41.98 -10.46 26.58
CA GLY A 419 -43.11 -10.02 27.38
C GLY A 419 -44.14 -9.35 26.47
N SER A 420 -45.40 -9.65 26.71
CA SER A 420 -46.57 -9.29 25.93
C SER A 420 -46.67 -7.81 25.56
N GLU A 421 -46.65 -7.54 24.26
CA GLU A 421 -47.60 -6.66 23.56
C GLU A 421 -47.41 -6.95 22.06
N SER A 422 -48.50 -7.18 21.34
CA SER A 422 -48.50 -7.43 19.90
C SER A 422 -48.65 -6.07 19.18
N PRO A 423 -47.60 -5.51 18.55
CA PRO A 423 -47.72 -4.27 17.79
C PRO A 423 -47.93 -4.53 16.29
N ASN A 424 -48.06 -5.79 15.87
CA ASN A 424 -47.95 -6.12 14.45
C ASN A 424 -49.26 -6.02 13.67
N GLU A 425 -50.44 -6.16 14.27
CA GLU A 425 -51.68 -6.21 13.49
C GLU A 425 -52.16 -4.83 13.02
N GLU A 426 -52.00 -3.80 13.87
CA GLU A 426 -52.31 -2.41 13.51
C GLU A 426 -51.31 -1.83 12.51
N VAL A 427 -50.02 -2.14 12.65
CA VAL A 427 -48.97 -1.72 11.72
C VAL A 427 -49.13 -2.42 10.37
N LEU A 428 -49.48 -3.71 10.35
CA LEU A 428 -49.74 -4.44 9.11
C LEU A 428 -50.97 -3.90 8.39
N GLU A 429 -52.02 -3.50 9.11
CA GLU A 429 -53.19 -2.84 8.52
C GLU A 429 -52.90 -1.42 8.01
N ARG A 430 -52.00 -0.67 8.67
CA ARG A 430 -51.54 0.64 8.17
C ARG A 430 -50.66 0.50 6.92
N LEU A 431 -49.80 -0.51 6.86
CA LEU A 431 -48.98 -0.81 5.68
C LEU A 431 -49.84 -1.24 4.49
N LYS A 432 -50.84 -2.11 4.70
CA LYS A 432 -51.80 -2.47 3.64
C LYS A 432 -52.58 -1.26 3.14
N ARG A 433 -52.98 -0.33 4.03
CA ARG A 433 -53.63 0.93 3.62
C ARG A 433 -52.70 1.83 2.81
N ALA A 434 -51.46 2.00 3.23
CA ALA A 434 -50.47 2.81 2.52
C ALA A 434 -50.13 2.22 1.14
N GLU A 435 -50.04 0.89 1.02
CA GLU A 435 -49.84 0.22 -0.27
C GLU A 435 -51.05 0.36 -1.20
N ALA A 436 -52.27 0.27 -0.66
CA ALA A 436 -53.50 0.50 -1.42
C ALA A 436 -53.60 1.95 -1.93
N GLU A 437 -53.24 2.92 -1.08
CA GLU A 437 -53.23 4.34 -1.41
C GLU A 437 -52.16 4.68 -2.47
N ALA A 438 -50.96 4.10 -2.36
CA ALA A 438 -49.92 4.21 -3.38
C ALA A 438 -50.32 3.56 -4.71
N ALA A 439 -51.08 2.46 -4.69
CA ALA A 439 -51.61 1.82 -5.88
C ALA A 439 -52.72 2.66 -6.55
N GLN A 440 -53.56 3.32 -5.76
CA GLN A 440 -54.59 4.26 -6.23
C GLN A 440 -53.93 5.47 -6.93
N LEU A 441 -52.95 6.10 -6.28
CA LEU A 441 -52.20 7.24 -6.84
C LEU A 441 -51.47 6.88 -8.15
N ARG A 442 -50.92 5.66 -8.25
CA ARG A 442 -50.29 5.19 -9.50
C ARG A 442 -51.31 5.05 -10.64
N LYS A 443 -52.54 4.60 -10.36
CA LYS A 443 -53.62 4.55 -11.35
C LYS A 443 -54.09 5.95 -11.76
N GLU A 444 -54.19 6.88 -10.82
CA GLU A 444 -54.55 8.27 -11.10
C GLU A 444 -53.50 8.97 -11.96
N ILE A 445 -52.21 8.73 -11.72
CA ILE A 445 -51.11 9.22 -12.57
C ILE A 445 -51.16 8.62 -13.97
N ALA A 446 -51.49 7.32 -14.09
CA ALA A 446 -51.64 6.69 -15.41
C ALA A 446 -52.82 7.31 -16.19
N ALA A 447 -53.97 7.50 -15.53
CA ALA A 447 -55.14 8.15 -16.13
C ALA A 447 -54.92 9.65 -16.41
N ALA A 448 -54.09 10.34 -15.62
CA ALA A 448 -53.68 11.72 -15.87
C ALA A 448 -52.70 11.80 -17.04
N ARG A 449 -51.81 10.82 -17.22
CA ARG A 449 -50.92 10.71 -18.39
C ARG A 449 -51.68 10.42 -19.68
N GLU A 450 -52.74 9.63 -19.63
CA GLU A 450 -53.63 9.43 -20.78
C GLU A 450 -54.39 10.72 -21.14
N ARG A 451 -54.91 11.46 -20.15
CA ARG A 451 -55.53 12.77 -20.35
C ARG A 451 -54.55 13.86 -20.82
N ARG A 452 -53.25 13.70 -20.55
CA ARG A 452 -52.14 14.57 -20.99
C ARG A 452 -51.88 14.49 -22.50
N SER A 453 -52.43 13.50 -23.20
CA SER A 453 -52.36 13.44 -24.67
C SER A 453 -53.27 14.46 -25.36
N GLU A 454 -54.13 15.19 -24.62
CA GLU A 454 -55.14 16.08 -25.19
C GLU A 454 -55.12 17.55 -24.68
N ALA A 455 -54.27 17.97 -23.74
CA ALA A 455 -54.19 19.39 -23.31
C ALA A 455 -52.79 19.84 -22.83
N GLY A 456 -52.42 21.08 -23.17
CA GLY A 456 -51.05 21.64 -23.22
C GLY A 456 -50.23 21.76 -21.90
N GLU A 457 -48.93 22.02 -22.08
CA GLU A 457 -47.83 21.36 -21.35
C GLU A 457 -47.36 21.97 -20.02
N VAL A 458 -47.81 23.16 -19.59
CA VAL A 458 -47.04 23.91 -18.58
C VAL A 458 -47.54 23.74 -17.13
N GLU A 459 -48.84 23.74 -16.84
CA GLU A 459 -49.34 23.55 -15.45
C GLU A 459 -49.29 22.09 -14.98
N ALA A 460 -49.30 21.13 -15.90
CA ALA A 460 -49.26 19.70 -15.56
C ALA A 460 -47.87 19.23 -15.06
N GLN A 461 -46.80 20.01 -15.30
CA GLN A 461 -45.44 19.63 -14.94
C GLN A 461 -45.16 19.84 -13.45
N GLU A 462 -45.64 20.94 -12.84
CA GLU A 462 -45.50 21.19 -11.40
C GLU A 462 -46.35 20.22 -10.56
N SER A 463 -47.62 20.00 -10.94
CA SER A 463 -48.49 19.04 -10.24
C SER A 463 -47.96 17.59 -10.31
N LEU A 464 -47.41 17.18 -11.45
CA LEU A 464 -46.81 15.85 -11.61
C LEU A 464 -45.53 15.71 -10.78
N GLU A 465 -44.74 16.77 -10.63
CA GLU A 465 -43.49 16.74 -9.87
C GLU A 465 -43.73 16.82 -8.36
N GLU A 466 -44.75 17.56 -7.89
CA GLU A 466 -45.23 17.49 -6.51
C GLU A 466 -45.76 16.09 -6.17
N THR A 467 -46.50 15.46 -7.09
CA THR A 467 -47.04 14.11 -6.89
C THR A 467 -45.91 13.06 -6.91
N LYS A 468 -44.90 13.20 -7.77
CA LYS A 468 -43.68 12.35 -7.74
C LYS A 468 -42.85 12.57 -6.49
N GLN A 469 -42.73 13.80 -5.99
CA GLN A 469 -42.08 14.09 -4.72
C GLN A 469 -42.86 13.51 -3.54
N THR A 470 -44.19 13.48 -3.60
CA THR A 470 -45.05 12.86 -2.59
C THR A 470 -44.92 11.34 -2.61
N ILE A 471 -44.93 10.71 -3.79
CA ILE A 471 -44.63 9.28 -3.94
C ILE A 471 -43.21 8.99 -3.49
N SER A 472 -42.22 9.83 -3.80
CA SER A 472 -40.85 9.68 -3.32
C SER A 472 -40.69 9.91 -1.82
N ARG A 473 -41.53 10.73 -1.17
CA ARG A 473 -41.57 10.81 0.30
C ARG A 473 -42.09 9.49 0.87
N ILE A 474 -43.19 8.98 0.31
CA ILE A 474 -43.79 7.70 0.69
C ILE A 474 -42.81 6.53 0.46
N THR A 475 -42.12 6.46 -0.70
CA THR A 475 -41.27 5.32 -1.10
C THR A 475 -39.79 5.45 -0.73
N SER A 476 -39.26 6.66 -0.61
CA SER A 476 -37.80 6.90 -0.56
C SER A 476 -37.31 7.54 0.74
N GLY A 477 -38.19 7.91 1.65
CA GLY A 477 -37.81 8.49 2.95
C GLY A 477 -38.38 7.74 4.13
N ASP A 478 -39.67 7.41 4.07
CA ASP A 478 -40.40 6.96 5.26
C ASP A 478 -40.66 5.45 5.28
N LEU A 479 -40.74 4.72 4.16
CA LEU A 479 -40.82 3.24 4.19
C LEU A 479 -39.47 2.53 4.46
N LYS A 480 -38.34 3.23 4.32
CA LYS A 480 -37.04 2.76 4.84
C LYS A 480 -36.76 3.23 6.28
N ARG A 481 -37.62 4.10 6.83
CA ARG A 481 -37.59 4.52 8.24
C ARG A 481 -38.75 3.97 9.09
N GLU A 482 -39.79 3.41 8.49
CA GLU A 482 -40.99 2.88 9.19
C GLU A 482 -41.40 1.46 8.76
N GLY A 483 -40.52 0.72 8.07
CA GLY A 483 -40.61 -0.74 7.87
C GLY A 483 -39.73 -1.56 8.81
N PHE A 484 -38.86 -0.90 9.58
CA PHE A 484 -38.17 -1.48 10.72
C PHE A 484 -38.40 -0.54 11.90
N GLY A 485 -39.53 -0.77 12.58
CA GLY A 485 -39.76 -0.22 13.91
C GLY A 485 -38.56 -0.54 14.79
N SER A 486 -37.92 0.53 15.23
CA SER A 486 -37.17 0.61 16.47
C SER A 486 -37.89 -0.18 17.58
N SER A 487 -37.44 -1.41 17.81
CA SER A 487 -37.28 -1.86 19.18
C SER A 487 -35.92 -1.35 19.61
N SER A 488 -35.94 -0.27 20.39
CA SER A 488 -34.79 0.20 21.14
C SER A 488 -34.15 -0.97 21.89
N ASP A 489 -32.95 -1.35 21.44
CA ASP A 489 -31.78 -1.48 22.30
C ASP A 489 -30.56 -0.99 21.50
N ASN A 490 -30.70 0.18 20.89
CA ASN A 490 -29.56 1.01 20.56
C ASN A 490 -29.08 1.64 21.85
N TRP A 491 -28.02 1.07 22.42
CA TRP A 491 -27.15 1.79 23.32
C TRP A 491 -26.62 3.04 22.57
N MET A 492 -27.18 4.19 22.96
CA MET A 492 -26.72 5.57 22.80
C MET A 492 -27.15 6.41 21.58
N SER A 493 -27.88 7.47 21.93
CA SER A 493 -28.16 8.70 21.19
C SER A 493 -26.98 9.68 21.21
N GLU A 494 -27.00 10.65 20.29
CA GLU A 494 -26.03 11.76 20.09
C GLU A 494 -25.92 12.77 21.25
N THR A 495 -26.47 12.48 22.43
CA THR A 495 -26.47 13.38 23.60
C THR A 495 -25.44 13.04 24.68
N ASN A 496 -24.52 12.09 24.46
CA ASN A 496 -23.42 11.80 25.40
C ASN A 496 -22.08 12.43 24.97
N PHE A 497 -22.14 13.62 24.37
CA PHE A 497 -21.02 14.46 24.02
C PHE A 497 -20.60 15.36 25.19
N ASP A 498 -20.33 14.79 26.38
CA ASP A 498 -19.59 15.49 27.44
C ASP A 498 -19.13 14.53 28.55
N PHE A 499 -18.08 13.75 28.27
CA PHE A 499 -17.34 13.03 29.32
C PHE A 499 -15.90 12.65 28.94
N PHE A 500 -15.54 12.63 27.65
CA PHE A 500 -14.23 12.18 27.18
C PHE A 500 -13.08 13.22 27.29
N THR A 501 -13.32 14.39 27.87
CA THR A 501 -12.35 15.52 27.89
C THR A 501 -11.56 15.70 29.20
N ARG A 502 -11.67 14.80 30.20
CA ARG A 502 -10.77 14.90 31.37
C ARG A 502 -9.40 14.31 31.07
N GLY A 503 -8.47 15.22 30.78
CA GLY A 503 -7.06 14.95 30.51
C GLY A 503 -6.33 14.19 31.62
N GLY A 504 -5.43 13.32 31.19
CA GLY A 504 -4.39 12.68 32.01
C GLY A 504 -3.00 13.22 31.64
N PRO A 505 -2.01 13.08 32.55
CA PRO A 505 -1.05 14.14 32.85
C PRO A 505 0.08 14.29 31.82
N THR A 506 0.37 15.55 31.51
CA THR A 506 1.56 15.99 30.78
C THR A 506 2.83 15.74 31.58
N GLU A 507 3.87 15.26 30.89
CA GLU A 507 5.23 15.11 31.38
C GLU A 507 5.78 16.40 31.99
N ARG A 508 6.09 16.39 33.29
CA ARG A 508 7.10 17.26 33.91
C ARG A 508 7.52 16.70 35.28
N GLY A 509 8.81 16.43 35.45
CA GLY A 509 9.46 16.34 36.76
C GLY A 509 10.04 14.96 37.15
N LEU A 510 11.35 14.82 36.98
CA LEU A 510 12.17 13.78 37.62
C LEU A 510 12.23 13.99 39.14
N SER A 511 12.02 12.95 39.96
CA SER A 511 12.90 12.63 41.10
C SER A 511 12.59 11.26 41.77
N VAL A 512 13.68 10.54 42.08
CA VAL A 512 13.91 9.38 42.97
C VAL A 512 13.05 8.11 42.78
N ALA A 513 13.69 7.08 42.21
CA ALA A 513 13.14 5.72 42.06
C ALA A 513 12.93 5.02 43.41
N THR A 514 11.78 4.39 43.57
CA THR A 514 11.39 3.69 44.80
C THR A 514 12.06 2.30 44.87
N PRO A 515 12.10 1.64 46.05
CA PRO A 515 12.62 0.27 46.20
C PRO A 515 11.92 -0.76 45.30
N GLU A 516 10.68 -0.49 44.88
CA GLU A 516 9.91 -1.32 43.95
C GLU A 516 10.49 -1.29 42.53
N ASP A 517 10.95 -0.13 42.05
CA ASP A 517 11.63 0.01 40.76
C ASP A 517 12.94 -0.78 40.71
N GLN A 518 13.67 -0.86 41.82
CA GLN A 518 14.90 -1.65 41.94
C GLN A 518 14.63 -3.17 41.96
N SER A 519 13.47 -3.59 42.46
CA SER A 519 13.05 -5.00 42.46
C SER A 519 12.67 -5.50 41.05
N VAL A 520 12.08 -4.63 40.22
CA VAL A 520 11.73 -4.90 38.82
C VAL A 520 13.00 -5.05 37.96
N VAL A 521 14.03 -4.25 38.23
CA VAL A 521 15.33 -4.36 37.55
C VAL A 521 16.05 -5.66 37.92
N ARG A 522 15.99 -6.11 39.18
CA ARG A 522 16.53 -7.42 39.60
C ARG A 522 15.79 -8.61 39.00
N ARG A 523 14.46 -8.54 38.86
CA ARG A 523 13.67 -9.59 38.17
C ARG A 523 13.99 -9.68 36.67
N ARG A 524 14.23 -8.55 36.00
CA ARG A 524 14.63 -8.51 34.58
C ARG A 524 16.02 -9.09 34.32
N LEU A 525 16.96 -8.97 35.26
CA LEU A 525 18.31 -9.55 35.14
C LEU A 525 18.32 -11.08 35.28
N LEU A 526 17.44 -11.65 36.11
CA LEU A 526 17.30 -13.10 36.28
C LEU A 526 16.60 -13.77 35.09
N ILE A 527 15.61 -13.09 34.47
CA ILE A 527 14.92 -13.57 33.27
C ILE A 527 15.87 -13.58 32.04
N GLY A 528 16.82 -12.63 31.98
CA GLY A 528 17.83 -12.57 30.92
C GLY A 528 18.79 -13.77 30.87
N ILE A 529 19.00 -14.47 32.00
CA ILE A 529 19.89 -15.64 32.07
C ILE A 529 19.16 -16.92 31.61
N GLY A 530 17.84 -17.00 31.78
CA GLY A 530 17.02 -18.14 31.31
C GLY A 530 16.81 -18.16 29.80
N ALA A 531 16.79 -17.01 29.14
CA ALA A 531 16.57 -16.89 27.69
C ALA A 531 17.70 -17.46 26.83
N ALA A 532 18.92 -17.55 27.37
CA ALA A 532 20.08 -18.08 26.64
C ALA A 532 20.03 -19.61 26.44
N VAL A 533 19.31 -20.33 27.30
CA VAL A 533 19.24 -21.81 27.26
C VAL A 533 18.12 -22.31 26.32
N ALA A 534 17.07 -21.52 26.09
CA ALA A 534 15.96 -21.89 25.22
C ALA A 534 16.23 -21.61 23.72
N LEU A 535 17.15 -20.69 23.40
CA LEU A 535 17.51 -20.33 22.01
C LEU A 535 18.23 -21.47 21.24
N ALA A 536 18.74 -22.48 21.92
CA ALA A 536 19.33 -23.65 21.27
C ALA A 536 18.29 -24.67 20.76
N GLY A 537 17.05 -24.63 21.27
CA GLY A 537 16.00 -25.60 20.94
C GLY A 537 15.09 -25.23 19.76
N LEU A 538 15.00 -23.95 19.39
CA LEU A 538 14.06 -23.48 18.36
C LEU A 538 14.62 -23.45 16.93
N SER A 539 15.91 -23.79 16.74
CA SER A 539 16.49 -23.98 15.41
C SER A 539 16.06 -25.28 14.73
N GLN A 540 15.21 -26.10 15.39
CA GLN A 540 14.77 -27.40 14.88
C GLN A 540 13.26 -27.50 14.55
N VAL A 541 12.49 -26.40 14.52
CA VAL A 541 11.08 -26.49 14.09
C VAL A 541 11.01 -26.51 12.55
N PRO A 542 10.51 -27.59 11.91
CA PRO A 542 10.41 -27.66 10.46
C PRO A 542 9.28 -26.72 10.00
N THR A 543 9.62 -25.71 9.21
CA THR A 543 8.67 -24.74 8.60
C THR A 543 7.82 -25.34 7.48
N ASP A 544 7.89 -26.65 7.29
CA ASP A 544 7.22 -27.38 6.21
C ASP A 544 5.71 -27.60 6.44
N SER A 545 5.19 -27.34 7.64
CA SER A 545 3.78 -27.53 8.00
C SER A 545 2.87 -26.31 7.72
N LEU A 546 3.41 -25.18 7.25
CA LEU A 546 2.65 -23.96 6.90
C LEU A 546 2.35 -23.83 5.39
N ARG A 547 2.41 -24.94 4.64
CA ARG A 547 2.32 -24.95 3.17
C ARG A 547 0.88 -24.78 2.70
N ARG A 548 0.67 -23.89 1.71
CA ARG A 548 -0.57 -23.79 0.94
C ARG A 548 -0.64 -25.04 0.05
N GLN A 549 -1.63 -25.91 0.26
CA GLN A 549 -1.78 -27.10 -0.58
C GLN A 549 -2.33 -26.71 -1.95
N PRO A 550 -1.78 -27.26 -3.06
CA PRO A 550 -2.32 -27.02 -4.38
C PRO A 550 -3.77 -27.50 -4.45
N THR A 551 -4.69 -26.64 -4.91
CA THR A 551 -6.13 -26.93 -4.97
C THR A 551 -6.51 -27.78 -6.18
N LYS A 552 -5.58 -28.01 -7.10
CA LYS A 552 -5.72 -28.83 -8.30
C LYS A 552 -4.50 -29.75 -8.45
N PRO A 553 -4.62 -30.84 -9.22
CA PRO A 553 -3.47 -31.65 -9.60
C PRO A 553 -2.38 -30.79 -10.29
N LEU A 554 -1.13 -31.06 -9.96
CA LEU A 554 0.03 -30.27 -10.39
C LEU A 554 0.12 -30.09 -11.93
N PHE A 555 -0.28 -31.12 -12.68
CA PHE A 555 -0.27 -31.08 -14.14
C PHE A 555 -1.18 -29.98 -14.72
N GLN A 556 -2.27 -29.61 -14.02
CA GLN A 556 -3.17 -28.53 -14.46
C GLN A 556 -2.53 -27.14 -14.37
N TYR A 557 -1.53 -26.95 -13.51
CA TYR A 557 -0.75 -25.71 -13.43
C TYR A 557 0.41 -25.70 -14.44
N LEU A 558 0.86 -26.87 -14.88
CA LEU A 558 1.93 -27.02 -15.87
C LEU A 558 1.44 -26.93 -17.32
N ALA A 559 0.20 -27.35 -17.61
CA ALA A 559 -0.35 -27.29 -18.96
C ALA A 559 -0.32 -25.85 -19.55
N PRO A 560 -0.74 -24.78 -18.84
CA PRO A 560 -0.58 -23.42 -19.35
C PRO A 560 0.89 -23.02 -19.60
N LEU A 561 1.84 -23.47 -18.77
CA LEU A 561 3.27 -23.18 -18.95
C LEU A 561 3.86 -23.89 -20.18
N LEU A 562 3.41 -25.11 -20.47
CA LEU A 562 3.74 -25.82 -21.70
C LEU A 562 3.13 -25.13 -22.93
N ARG A 563 1.92 -24.56 -22.82
CA ARG A 563 1.31 -23.75 -23.89
C ARG A 563 2.11 -22.48 -24.14
N ILE A 564 2.51 -21.76 -23.08
CA ILE A 564 3.39 -20.59 -23.18
C ILE A 564 4.70 -20.95 -23.86
N ARG A 565 5.30 -22.10 -23.54
CA ARG A 565 6.52 -22.56 -24.20
C ARG A 565 6.32 -22.71 -25.73
N GLY A 566 5.16 -23.22 -26.15
CA GLY A 566 4.78 -23.28 -27.57
C GLY A 566 4.62 -21.89 -28.20
N LEU A 567 3.90 -20.99 -27.54
CA LEU A 567 3.71 -19.61 -28.00
C LEU A 567 5.06 -18.87 -28.13
N LEU A 568 5.96 -19.02 -27.16
CA LEU A 568 7.30 -18.44 -27.26
C LEU A 568 8.12 -19.07 -28.39
N ALA A 569 7.88 -20.32 -28.78
CA ALA A 569 8.53 -20.91 -29.96
C ALA A 569 7.96 -20.33 -31.26
N GLU A 570 6.64 -20.12 -31.33
CA GLU A 570 5.97 -19.44 -32.46
C GLU A 570 6.49 -18.00 -32.63
N ALA A 571 6.80 -17.32 -31.53
CA ALA A 571 7.35 -15.96 -31.54
C ALA A 571 8.71 -15.84 -32.23
N ASP A 572 9.48 -16.93 -32.38
CA ASP A 572 10.82 -16.89 -32.99
C ASP A 572 10.74 -16.52 -34.47
N SER A 573 9.81 -17.12 -35.22
CA SER A 573 9.56 -16.77 -36.64
C SER A 573 9.09 -15.32 -36.76
N ILE A 574 8.16 -14.91 -35.89
CA ILE A 574 7.55 -13.57 -35.91
C ILE A 574 8.59 -12.48 -35.64
N VAL A 575 9.50 -12.70 -34.68
CA VAL A 575 10.61 -11.78 -34.39
C VAL A 575 11.59 -11.71 -35.56
N ASN A 576 11.96 -12.86 -36.14
CA ASN A 576 12.89 -12.91 -37.26
C ASN A 576 12.33 -12.26 -38.54
N GLU A 577 11.02 -12.33 -38.74
CA GLU A 577 10.29 -11.68 -39.85
C GLU A 577 9.94 -10.20 -39.58
N GLY A 578 10.23 -9.67 -38.38
CA GLY A 578 9.95 -8.28 -38.01
C GLY A 578 8.45 -7.97 -37.87
N GLN A 579 7.61 -8.96 -37.60
CA GLN A 579 6.16 -8.81 -37.52
C GLN A 579 5.70 -8.37 -36.11
N TRP A 580 6.06 -7.14 -35.73
CA TRP A 580 5.90 -6.63 -34.35
C TRP A 580 4.46 -6.58 -33.82
N GLU A 581 3.46 -6.34 -34.68
CA GLU A 581 2.05 -6.31 -34.27
C GLU A 581 1.52 -7.72 -33.92
N GLN A 582 1.92 -8.71 -34.73
CA GLN A 582 1.63 -10.12 -34.43
C GLN A 582 2.35 -10.58 -33.16
N LEU A 583 3.59 -10.11 -32.95
CA LEU A 583 4.36 -10.39 -31.74
C LEU A 583 3.65 -9.85 -30.49
N ASN A 584 3.18 -8.60 -30.53
CA ASN A 584 2.47 -7.99 -29.40
C ASN A 584 1.17 -8.74 -29.08
N THR A 585 0.42 -9.15 -30.11
CA THR A 585 -0.79 -9.96 -29.94
C THR A 585 -0.48 -11.33 -29.31
N LEU A 586 0.63 -11.96 -29.72
CA LEU A 586 1.09 -13.22 -29.14
C LEU A 586 1.54 -13.04 -27.68
N LEU A 587 2.32 -12.00 -27.39
CA LEU A 587 2.80 -11.70 -26.03
C LEU A 587 1.64 -11.36 -25.09
N ASP A 588 0.60 -10.67 -25.57
CA ASP A 588 -0.63 -10.44 -24.80
C ASP A 588 -1.28 -11.77 -24.38
N ARG A 589 -1.35 -12.74 -25.31
CA ARG A 589 -1.83 -14.11 -25.00
C ARG A 589 -0.95 -14.86 -24.00
N VAL A 590 0.32 -14.49 -23.82
CA VAL A 590 1.22 -15.04 -22.78
C VAL A 590 1.02 -14.35 -21.43
N GLN A 591 0.70 -13.06 -21.45
CA GLN A 591 0.54 -12.25 -20.24
C GLN A 591 -0.88 -12.26 -19.67
N ASN A 592 -1.89 -12.71 -20.43
CA ASN A 592 -3.29 -12.77 -20.01
C ASN A 592 -3.83 -14.20 -19.83
N GLN A 593 -5.03 -14.31 -19.25
CA GLN A 593 -5.73 -15.59 -19.09
C GLN A 593 -6.04 -16.22 -20.46
N PRO A 594 -5.94 -17.55 -20.62
CA PRO A 594 -5.66 -18.57 -19.60
C PRO A 594 -4.16 -18.80 -19.30
N ASN A 595 -3.27 -18.17 -20.07
CA ASN A 595 -1.83 -18.43 -20.00
C ASN A 595 -1.09 -17.51 -19.06
N PHE A 596 -1.78 -16.76 -18.18
CA PHE A 596 -1.19 -15.70 -17.37
C PHE A 596 0.12 -16.12 -16.68
N LEU A 597 1.26 -15.79 -17.31
CA LEU A 597 2.57 -16.35 -17.00
C LEU A 597 2.95 -16.21 -15.53
N LYS A 598 2.70 -15.02 -14.96
CA LYS A 598 3.00 -14.71 -13.56
C LYS A 598 2.16 -15.52 -12.57
N ALA A 599 0.90 -15.80 -12.88
CA ALA A 599 0.06 -16.64 -12.02
C ALA A 599 0.46 -18.11 -12.14
N ASN A 600 0.61 -18.62 -13.37
CA ASN A 600 0.92 -20.03 -13.60
C ASN A 600 2.30 -20.44 -13.05
N LEU A 601 3.33 -19.58 -13.17
CA LEU A 601 4.63 -19.84 -12.54
C LEU A 601 4.51 -19.91 -11.01
N ARG A 602 3.73 -19.02 -10.41
CA ARG A 602 3.52 -18.96 -8.95
C ARG A 602 2.82 -20.20 -8.42
N ASP A 603 1.77 -20.62 -9.11
CA ASP A 603 0.94 -21.74 -8.68
C ASP A 603 1.66 -23.07 -8.89
N ALA A 604 2.42 -23.22 -9.99
CA ALA A 604 3.27 -24.40 -10.20
C ALA A 604 4.35 -24.56 -9.11
N MET A 605 4.98 -23.45 -8.66
CA MET A 605 5.98 -23.50 -7.58
C MET A 605 5.42 -24.01 -6.25
N ALA A 606 4.12 -23.82 -5.98
CA ALA A 606 3.49 -24.30 -4.75
C ALA A 606 3.46 -25.84 -4.67
N GLY A 607 3.58 -26.54 -5.80
CA GLY A 607 3.62 -28.00 -5.87
C GLY A 607 5.01 -28.64 -5.78
N LEU A 608 6.08 -27.85 -5.58
CA LEU A 608 7.44 -28.38 -5.43
C LEU A 608 7.72 -28.81 -3.98
N GLU A 609 8.21 -30.04 -3.81
CA GLU A 609 8.32 -30.69 -2.50
C GLU A 609 9.48 -30.17 -1.65
N THR A 610 10.63 -29.92 -2.28
CA THR A 610 11.87 -29.53 -1.60
C THR A 610 12.05 -28.01 -1.52
N ARG A 611 12.78 -27.54 -0.52
CA ARG A 611 13.13 -26.11 -0.37
C ARG A 611 14.07 -25.63 -1.47
N GLU A 612 15.01 -26.46 -1.88
CA GLU A 612 16.01 -26.15 -2.90
C GLU A 612 15.39 -25.97 -4.28
N GLN A 613 14.50 -26.91 -4.70
CA GLN A 613 13.74 -26.76 -5.94
C GLN A 613 12.90 -25.48 -5.97
N ARG A 614 12.30 -25.10 -4.83
CA ARG A 614 11.50 -23.86 -4.74
C ARG A 614 12.33 -22.60 -4.90
N GLN A 615 13.50 -22.53 -4.26
CA GLN A 615 14.42 -21.40 -4.42
C GLN A 615 14.93 -21.30 -5.87
N GLN A 616 15.26 -22.43 -6.47
CA GLN A 616 15.65 -22.50 -7.88
C GLN A 616 14.51 -22.06 -8.80
N ALA A 617 13.27 -22.51 -8.53
CA ALA A 617 12.09 -22.14 -9.30
C ALA A 617 11.75 -20.65 -9.18
N GLU A 618 11.93 -20.05 -8.00
CA GLU A 618 11.69 -18.61 -7.77
C GLU A 618 12.69 -17.75 -8.56
N ALA A 619 13.97 -18.11 -8.53
CA ALA A 619 15.00 -17.44 -9.31
C ALA A 619 14.72 -17.54 -10.83
N LEU A 620 14.37 -18.74 -11.31
CA LEU A 620 13.99 -18.95 -12.72
C LEU A 620 12.74 -18.17 -13.10
N SER A 621 11.72 -18.15 -12.24
CA SER A 621 10.46 -17.41 -12.45
C SER A 621 10.68 -15.89 -12.57
N GLN A 622 11.61 -15.33 -11.79
CA GLN A 622 12.01 -13.94 -11.93
C GLN A 622 12.67 -13.68 -13.29
N SER A 623 13.66 -14.50 -13.67
CA SER A 623 14.35 -14.35 -14.96
C SER A 623 13.41 -14.54 -16.16
N ILE A 624 12.52 -15.52 -16.13
CA ILE A 624 11.55 -15.77 -17.22
C ILE A 624 10.70 -14.52 -17.45
N ARG A 625 10.16 -13.92 -16.38
CA ARG A 625 9.32 -12.72 -16.50
C ARG A 625 10.09 -11.54 -17.06
N GLU A 626 11.31 -11.34 -16.60
CA GLU A 626 12.18 -10.26 -17.08
C GLU A 626 12.50 -10.42 -18.58
N TYR A 627 12.89 -11.62 -19.02
CA TYR A 627 13.17 -11.85 -20.43
C TYR A 627 11.91 -11.78 -21.31
N VAL A 628 10.76 -12.28 -20.86
CA VAL A 628 9.50 -12.14 -21.60
C VAL A 628 9.11 -10.67 -21.76
N ASP A 629 9.34 -9.85 -20.75
CA ASP A 629 9.10 -8.41 -20.80
C ASP A 629 10.00 -7.70 -21.81
N GLN A 630 11.23 -8.18 -21.98
CA GLN A 630 12.23 -7.63 -22.90
C GLN A 630 12.02 -8.05 -24.37
N ILE A 631 11.08 -8.95 -24.68
CA ILE A 631 10.77 -9.32 -26.07
C ILE A 631 9.98 -8.20 -26.78
N ASP A 632 9.17 -7.45 -26.03
CA ASP A 632 8.27 -6.41 -26.55
C ASP A 632 9.06 -5.22 -27.14
N SER A 633 8.82 -4.97 -28.44
CA SER A 633 9.40 -3.88 -29.22
C SER A 633 9.13 -2.48 -28.67
N ASN A 634 7.98 -2.27 -28.01
CA ASN A 634 7.64 -0.97 -27.44
C ASN A 634 8.58 -0.63 -26.29
N LYS A 635 8.93 -1.60 -25.44
CA LYS A 635 9.84 -1.39 -24.32
C LYS A 635 11.29 -1.13 -24.76
N TYR A 636 11.72 -1.71 -25.87
CA TYR A 636 13.02 -1.42 -26.47
C TYR A 636 13.11 0.01 -27.03
N TYR A 637 12.10 0.47 -27.77
CA TYR A 637 12.09 1.84 -28.30
C TYR A 637 11.76 2.90 -27.24
N GLU A 638 10.99 2.56 -26.20
CA GLU A 638 10.78 3.37 -24.99
C GLU A 638 12.11 3.54 -24.22
N ALA A 639 12.91 2.49 -24.08
CA ALA A 639 14.24 2.56 -23.47
C ALA A 639 15.25 3.38 -24.29
N MET A 640 15.04 3.51 -25.60
CA MET A 640 15.92 4.24 -26.54
C MET A 640 15.40 5.65 -26.91
N GLY A 641 14.22 6.05 -26.44
CA GLY A 641 13.65 7.40 -26.58
C GLY A 641 13.27 7.84 -28.01
N LYS A 642 13.00 6.91 -28.94
CA LYS A 642 12.64 7.24 -30.34
C LYS A 642 11.58 6.30 -30.93
N PRO A 643 10.29 6.46 -30.60
CA PRO A 643 9.23 5.75 -31.29
C PRO A 643 9.06 6.33 -32.71
N GLY A 644 9.20 5.50 -33.75
CA GLY A 644 8.85 5.86 -35.14
C GLY A 644 9.97 5.84 -36.19
N GLN A 645 11.24 5.62 -35.83
CA GLN A 645 12.31 5.35 -36.81
C GLN A 645 12.56 3.84 -36.95
N ARG A 646 11.63 3.13 -37.59
CA ARG A 646 11.83 1.72 -38.00
C ARG A 646 12.49 1.73 -39.38
N GLY A 647 13.77 1.36 -39.45
CA GLY A 647 14.48 1.23 -40.71
C GLY A 647 15.98 0.94 -40.55
N GLY A 648 16.48 0.01 -41.36
CA GLY A 648 17.91 -0.30 -41.50
C GLY A 648 18.52 -1.04 -40.30
N GLU A 649 19.70 -0.61 -39.88
CA GLU A 649 20.55 -1.28 -38.85
C GLU A 649 19.87 -1.40 -37.48
N ARG A 650 18.99 -0.47 -37.11
CA ARG A 650 18.27 -0.50 -35.83
C ARG A 650 17.20 -1.57 -35.76
N GLU A 651 16.57 -1.88 -36.88
CA GLU A 651 15.60 -2.98 -36.94
C GLU A 651 16.31 -4.32 -36.78
N ALA A 652 17.47 -4.49 -37.42
CA ALA A 652 18.33 -5.65 -37.20
C ALA A 652 18.81 -5.78 -35.74
N GLN A 653 19.13 -4.66 -35.07
CA GLN A 653 19.48 -4.66 -33.64
C GLN A 653 18.32 -5.05 -32.74
N LEU A 654 17.10 -4.57 -33.03
CA LEU A 654 15.89 -4.95 -32.30
C LEU A 654 15.58 -6.44 -32.50
N VAL A 655 15.58 -6.94 -33.74
CA VAL A 655 15.39 -8.38 -34.02
C VAL A 655 16.39 -9.21 -33.23
N ARG A 656 17.68 -8.83 -33.22
CA ARG A 656 18.71 -9.52 -32.46
C ARG A 656 18.47 -9.47 -30.94
N PHE A 657 18.06 -8.32 -30.41
CA PHE A 657 17.77 -8.16 -28.99
C PHE A 657 16.57 -9.01 -28.57
N SER A 658 15.43 -8.87 -29.25
CA SER A 658 14.21 -9.63 -28.97
C SER A 658 14.43 -11.13 -29.16
N SER A 659 15.20 -11.56 -30.16
CA SER A 659 15.56 -12.98 -30.36
C SER A 659 16.43 -13.52 -29.22
N ASN A 660 17.40 -12.76 -28.73
CA ASN A 660 18.22 -13.16 -27.58
C ASN A 660 17.38 -13.29 -26.30
N SER A 661 16.50 -12.32 -26.04
CA SER A 661 15.57 -12.33 -24.90
C SER A 661 14.59 -13.49 -25.00
N LEU A 662 14.06 -13.76 -26.19
CA LEU A 662 13.16 -14.88 -26.45
C LEU A 662 13.83 -16.22 -26.15
N LYS A 663 15.05 -16.42 -26.67
CA LYS A 663 15.83 -17.63 -26.42
C LYS A 663 16.14 -17.81 -24.93
N ALA A 664 16.53 -16.74 -24.24
CA ALA A 664 16.76 -16.76 -22.80
C ALA A 664 15.48 -17.11 -22.01
N ALA A 665 14.32 -16.55 -22.40
CA ALA A 665 13.04 -16.89 -21.79
C ALA A 665 12.68 -18.38 -22.00
N GLN A 666 12.84 -18.90 -23.22
CA GLN A 666 12.59 -20.31 -23.55
C GLN A 666 13.50 -21.25 -22.75
N ASP A 667 14.79 -20.96 -22.67
CA ASP A 667 15.76 -21.79 -21.95
C ASP A 667 15.48 -21.82 -20.45
N LYS A 668 15.15 -20.66 -19.85
CA LYS A 668 14.80 -20.57 -18.43
C LYS A 668 13.47 -21.24 -18.13
N LEU A 669 12.48 -21.11 -19.01
CA LEU A 669 11.19 -21.80 -18.88
C LEU A 669 11.37 -23.33 -19.00
N LYS A 670 12.23 -23.79 -19.90
CA LYS A 670 12.60 -25.22 -20.01
C LYS A 670 13.29 -25.72 -18.75
N ALA A 671 14.21 -24.93 -18.17
CA ALA A 671 14.86 -25.25 -16.91
C ALA A 671 13.85 -25.29 -15.74
N PHE A 672 12.88 -24.39 -15.73
CA PHE A 672 11.80 -24.36 -14.73
C PHE A 672 10.92 -25.61 -14.81
N ILE A 673 10.49 -25.99 -16.02
CA ILE A 673 9.66 -27.20 -16.23
C ILE A 673 10.42 -28.48 -15.83
N LYS A 674 11.74 -28.52 -15.99
CA LYS A 674 12.58 -29.67 -15.56
C LYS A 674 12.62 -29.90 -14.06
N LEU A 675 12.16 -28.95 -13.24
CA LEU A 675 12.07 -29.12 -11.79
C LEU A 675 10.94 -30.06 -11.37
N PHE A 676 10.03 -30.39 -12.29
CA PHE A 676 8.86 -31.22 -12.02
C PHE A 676 9.06 -32.67 -12.49
N PRO A 677 8.39 -33.66 -11.85
CA PRO A 677 8.44 -35.06 -12.25
C PRO A 677 7.99 -35.29 -13.71
N ARG A 678 8.65 -36.23 -14.40
CA ARG A 678 8.43 -36.45 -15.86
C ARG A 678 7.01 -36.93 -16.18
N ASP A 679 6.43 -37.74 -15.32
CA ASP A 679 5.05 -38.23 -15.40
C ASP A 679 4.03 -37.08 -15.29
N VAL A 680 4.26 -36.12 -14.39
CA VAL A 680 3.40 -34.94 -14.25
C VAL A 680 3.49 -34.04 -15.49
N VAL A 681 4.70 -33.86 -16.04
CA VAL A 681 4.90 -33.11 -17.29
C VAL A 681 4.25 -33.82 -18.48
N ALA A 682 4.31 -35.15 -18.55
CA ALA A 682 3.64 -35.94 -19.58
C ALA A 682 2.11 -35.83 -19.49
N ALA A 683 1.54 -35.88 -18.28
CA ALA A 683 0.11 -35.67 -18.06
C ALA A 683 -0.34 -34.26 -18.46
N ALA A 684 0.47 -33.24 -18.19
CA ALA A 684 0.21 -31.86 -18.62
C ALA A 684 0.26 -31.72 -20.14
N GLN A 685 1.18 -32.43 -20.81
CA GLN A 685 1.26 -32.46 -22.27
C GLN A 685 0.04 -33.17 -22.88
N GLN A 686 -0.36 -34.32 -22.34
CA GLN A 686 -1.55 -35.04 -22.79
C GLN A 686 -2.83 -34.20 -22.64
N GLN A 687 -2.96 -33.43 -21.55
CA GLN A 687 -4.07 -32.50 -21.36
C GLN A 687 -4.07 -31.40 -22.44
N LEU A 688 -2.90 -30.85 -22.77
CA LEU A 688 -2.82 -29.88 -23.87
C LEU A 688 -3.21 -30.50 -25.20
N ASP A 689 -2.71 -31.70 -25.50
CA ASP A 689 -3.00 -32.38 -26.75
C ASP A 689 -4.51 -32.62 -26.87
N GLN A 690 -5.21 -33.01 -25.80
CA GLN A 690 -6.68 -33.19 -25.79
C GLN A 690 -7.51 -31.91 -25.96
N VAL A 691 -6.97 -30.76 -25.54
CA VAL A 691 -7.67 -29.46 -25.62
C VAL A 691 -7.49 -28.80 -26.99
N TYR A 692 -6.41 -29.15 -27.71
CA TYR A 692 -6.00 -28.52 -28.96
C TYR A 692 -5.92 -29.46 -30.18
N SER A 693 -6.18 -30.76 -30.00
CA SER A 693 -6.55 -31.72 -31.06
C SER A 693 -8.01 -31.54 -31.46
#